data_AF-A0A9E0HG68-F1
#
_entry.id   AF-A0A9E0HG68-F1
#
_cell.length_a   1.000
_cell.length_b   1.000
_cell.length_c   1.000
_cell.angle_alpha   90.00
_cell.angle_beta   90.00
_cell.angle_gamma   90.00
#
_symmetry.space_group_name_H-M   'P 1'
#
loop_
_entity.id
_entity.type
_entity.pdbx_description
1 polymer ?
#
loop_
_entity_poly.entity_id
_entity_poly.type
_entity_poly.pdbx_seq_one_letter_code
_entity_poly.pdbx_strand_id
1 'polypeptide(L)'
;MRRLAWLSLCAVAVACGGDDAPPAACPPLDPFEVGDATGHPQPLGASASEARAGRLTAADLPSVPSGLVTWQAGDYVLANDRVALVIEDAGPSDLYDPWGGRPVGLARVAGGRLIEPANFGEVFLLSGRASLVTEDVSVLRDGSDGGPAVIRTVGRLSAMPFFDAVTMGILTDLDGWRAAIDYELAPGSHRVDVRYRYLSEVDTNENVSVLHALMYTKRTPAFVPGVGFTDQISTAPWIGLIDERATSWAYVPPQPFGGALSVSGFIGGFAPMFTLAACQPAERLHAQLVIGGPGVDGLIAAMAAGDGTALRTITGTVTRAGAPLAGARVHAVDPTGPTYHTRATTGADGRYTVHVPASAAVRLIAVAESTQTAEAAVAANATTADLTLAAPAPVRITTSDGDAAIPARLQLLPVGGQALPDLPEHFGETRFAGNRLKVEFSVSGDTTLAVPPGTWELVASRGFEHDVVRRPVTAVSGVAQRLDLVLPRVIDTPGVMCGDFHIHTWRSNDSGDDATWKVASAIADGLELPVRSEHEYVADFSAEIAALGAGAWARGLGSIELTSFEVWGHMGVFPLTPDPTKVNAGAPAWQTFPSADDPDAPLTTLSPVAVFDAVRARPEAPVVIINHPRGGANYFDYVGFDPATGMVTDAGAWDTRFTLVEVFNDSGWRSNRDGTVRDWLGLLKAGRKIFAVGSSDSHSITSSPVGYPRTCMQVGTDDPRALTPNGVRDALAAGHSTISGGIYVTARVGTGGPGDTVTGLGPSSMVAVEVRAAPWVDVDAIDLVVDGETVDTVPIMPGDADPTDPAVRWRGLLPIDVRADGGGFVVVAAYGDRALEPVHPGRVPFGVTNPIFVKP
;
A
#
# COMPACT_ATOMS: atom_id res chain seq x y z
N MET A 1 -20.60 -16.87 24.92
CA MET A 1 -21.72 -17.57 25.58
C MET A 1 -22.70 -18.06 24.51
N ARG A 2 -22.65 -19.35 24.16
CA ARG A 2 -23.63 -20.01 23.27
C ARG A 2 -24.01 -21.34 23.92
N ARG A 3 -25.25 -21.50 24.40
CA ARG A 3 -25.87 -22.81 24.66
C ARG A 3 -27.40 -22.71 24.67
N LEU A 4 -28.00 -23.56 23.82
CA LEU A 4 -29.29 -24.25 23.89
C LEU A 4 -30.59 -23.42 23.93
N ALA A 5 -31.49 -23.66 22.96
CA ALA A 5 -32.45 -24.76 23.06
C ALA A 5 -33.27 -24.92 21.74
N TRP A 6 -33.44 -26.16 21.31
CA TRP A 6 -34.42 -26.61 20.32
C TRP A 6 -35.48 -27.47 21.02
N LEU A 7 -36.67 -27.53 20.38
CA LEU A 7 -37.85 -28.38 20.62
C LEU A 7 -38.94 -27.82 21.56
N SER A 8 -40.07 -27.39 20.99
CA SER A 8 -41.20 -28.32 20.75
C SER A 8 -42.35 -27.63 20.01
N LEU A 9 -42.83 -28.30 18.96
CA LEU A 9 -44.04 -28.00 18.20
C LEU A 9 -45.28 -28.29 19.06
N CYS A 10 -46.22 -27.36 19.18
CA CYS A 10 -47.64 -27.67 19.42
C CYS A 10 -48.51 -26.53 18.87
N ALA A 11 -49.39 -26.91 17.94
CA ALA A 11 -50.29 -26.05 17.22
C ALA A 11 -51.35 -25.39 18.13
N VAL A 12 -51.53 -24.08 17.95
CA VAL A 12 -52.82 -23.43 18.16
C VAL A 12 -53.12 -22.66 16.88
N ALA A 13 -54.05 -23.19 16.10
CA ALA A 13 -54.65 -22.50 14.97
C ALA A 13 -55.46 -21.31 15.50
N VAL A 14 -54.91 -20.10 15.35
CA VAL A 14 -55.69 -18.87 15.37
C VAL A 14 -55.86 -18.45 13.91
N ALA A 15 -57.06 -18.68 13.40
CA ALA A 15 -57.50 -18.09 12.15
C ALA A 15 -57.61 -16.58 12.32
N CYS A 16 -56.63 -15.85 11.80
CA CYS A 16 -56.80 -14.47 11.38
C CYS A 16 -56.73 -14.48 9.85
N GLY A 17 -57.90 -14.48 9.21
CA GLY A 17 -58.01 -14.03 7.83
C GLY A 17 -57.70 -12.54 7.82
N GLY A 18 -56.52 -12.20 7.31
CA GLY A 18 -56.18 -10.90 6.79
C GLY A 18 -55.78 -11.11 5.33
N ASP A 19 -56.36 -10.34 4.44
CA ASP A 19 -56.14 -10.41 3.00
C ASP A 19 -54.64 -10.29 2.68
N ASP A 20 -54.01 -11.39 2.21
CA ASP A 20 -52.77 -11.34 1.44
C ASP A 20 -53.08 -10.76 0.05
N ALA A 21 -53.47 -9.47 0.01
CA ALA A 21 -53.34 -8.71 -1.20
C ALA A 21 -51.84 -8.64 -1.52
N PRO A 22 -51.40 -8.98 -2.75
CA PRO A 22 -50.02 -8.76 -3.13
C PRO A 22 -49.67 -7.28 -2.87
N PRO A 23 -48.44 -6.97 -2.41
CA PRO A 23 -48.00 -5.59 -2.23
C PRO A 23 -48.35 -4.78 -3.49
N ALA A 24 -48.93 -3.61 -3.31
CA ALA A 24 -49.36 -2.78 -4.43
C ALA A 24 -48.13 -2.38 -5.22
N ALA A 25 -47.99 -2.89 -6.45
CA ALA A 25 -46.88 -2.54 -7.33
C ALA A 25 -46.82 -1.02 -7.51
N CYS A 26 -45.61 -0.44 -7.42
CA CYS A 26 -45.43 0.98 -7.66
C CYS A 26 -45.97 1.37 -9.04
N PRO A 27 -46.58 2.57 -9.18
CA PRO A 27 -46.88 3.10 -10.49
C PRO A 27 -45.60 3.19 -11.32
N PRO A 28 -45.65 2.92 -12.64
CA PRO A 28 -44.47 3.03 -13.49
C PRO A 28 -43.92 4.46 -13.44
N LEU A 29 -42.63 4.59 -13.14
CA LEU A 29 -41.90 5.85 -13.18
C LEU A 29 -41.20 5.98 -14.54
N ASP A 30 -41.10 7.22 -15.04
CA ASP A 30 -40.34 7.47 -16.26
C ASP A 30 -38.85 7.14 -16.02
N PRO A 31 -38.18 6.45 -16.97
CA PRO A 31 -36.77 6.16 -16.84
C PRO A 31 -35.94 7.46 -16.90
N PHE A 32 -34.71 7.40 -16.41
CA PHE A 32 -33.79 8.53 -16.52
C PHE A 32 -33.51 8.86 -17.99
N GLU A 33 -33.53 10.16 -18.30
CA GLU A 33 -33.08 10.67 -19.59
C GLU A 33 -31.59 10.35 -19.79
N VAL A 34 -31.28 9.78 -20.95
CA VAL A 34 -29.94 9.53 -21.47
C VAL A 34 -29.62 10.60 -22.52
N GLY A 35 -28.42 11.17 -22.44
CA GLY A 35 -27.96 12.27 -23.28
C GLY A 35 -27.27 11.83 -24.58
N ASP A 36 -26.47 12.74 -25.15
CA ASP A 36 -25.64 12.45 -26.32
C ASP A 36 -24.42 11.59 -25.95
N ALA A 37 -24.12 10.55 -26.73
CA ALA A 37 -23.03 9.63 -26.45
C ALA A 37 -21.62 10.22 -26.68
N THR A 38 -21.50 11.43 -27.22
CA THR A 38 -20.22 12.03 -27.63
C THR A 38 -19.97 13.42 -27.03
N GLY A 39 -21.01 14.25 -26.93
CA GLY A 39 -20.94 15.63 -26.48
C GLY A 39 -20.21 16.57 -27.44
N HIS A 40 -19.59 17.61 -26.88
CA HIS A 40 -18.87 18.62 -27.63
C HIS A 40 -17.57 18.05 -28.25
N PRO A 41 -17.25 18.35 -29.53
CA PRO A 41 -16.09 17.78 -30.22
C PRO A 41 -14.73 18.35 -29.76
N GLN A 42 -14.73 19.43 -29.00
CA GLN A 42 -13.54 20.06 -28.41
C GLN A 42 -13.79 20.39 -26.93
N PRO A 43 -13.92 19.38 -26.06
CA PRO A 43 -14.39 19.61 -24.70
C PRO A 43 -13.37 20.36 -23.84
N LEU A 44 -12.06 20.24 -24.12
CA LEU A 44 -11.02 20.97 -23.41
C LEU A 44 -10.87 22.44 -23.86
N GLY A 45 -11.50 22.84 -24.97
CA GLY A 45 -11.36 24.15 -25.59
C GLY A 45 -12.31 25.23 -25.07
N ALA A 46 -12.87 25.06 -23.87
CA ALA A 46 -13.83 25.99 -23.28
C ALA A 46 -13.23 27.39 -23.03
N SER A 47 -14.00 28.44 -23.33
CA SER A 47 -13.66 29.81 -22.93
C SER A 47 -14.05 30.09 -21.47
N ALA A 48 -13.66 31.26 -20.95
CA ALA A 48 -13.99 31.65 -19.56
C ALA A 48 -15.49 31.79 -19.26
N SER A 49 -16.33 31.85 -20.29
CA SER A 49 -17.79 31.90 -20.20
C SER A 49 -18.47 30.58 -20.54
N GLU A 50 -17.71 29.51 -20.76
CA GLU A 50 -18.22 28.19 -21.12
C GLU A 50 -17.69 27.13 -20.16
N ALA A 51 -18.47 26.07 -19.97
CA ALA A 51 -18.00 24.76 -19.59
C ALA A 51 -18.41 23.81 -20.71
N ARG A 52 -17.66 22.73 -20.92
CA ARG A 52 -17.94 21.78 -22.00
C ARG A 52 -17.85 20.34 -21.51
N ALA A 53 -18.76 19.51 -22.02
CA ALA A 53 -18.74 18.06 -21.81
C ALA A 53 -18.56 17.34 -23.15
N GLY A 54 -17.72 16.30 -23.16
CA GLY A 54 -17.51 15.46 -24.34
C GLY A 54 -16.58 14.28 -24.04
N ARG A 55 -16.08 13.62 -25.08
CA ARG A 55 -15.11 12.50 -24.96
C ARG A 55 -13.68 12.93 -25.21
N LEU A 56 -12.74 12.30 -24.51
CA LEU A 56 -11.31 12.46 -24.69
C LEU A 56 -10.76 11.51 -25.74
N THR A 57 -9.77 11.99 -26.49
CA THR A 57 -8.93 11.15 -27.36
C THR A 57 -7.60 10.84 -26.67
N ALA A 58 -6.85 9.87 -27.21
CA ALA A 58 -5.51 9.57 -26.72
C ALA A 58 -4.56 10.78 -26.77
N ALA A 59 -4.80 11.75 -27.67
CA ALA A 59 -3.97 12.95 -27.77
C ALA A 59 -4.25 13.99 -26.67
N ASP A 60 -5.41 13.88 -26.01
CA ASP A 60 -5.83 14.80 -24.95
C ASP A 60 -5.27 14.40 -23.58
N LEU A 61 -4.87 13.14 -23.42
CA LEU A 61 -4.42 12.55 -22.17
C LEU A 61 -2.90 12.71 -21.98
N PRO A 62 -2.45 13.53 -21.01
CA PRO A 62 -1.04 13.64 -20.69
C PRO A 62 -0.57 12.42 -19.87
N SER A 63 0.73 12.13 -19.92
CA SER A 63 1.34 11.22 -18.96
C SER A 63 1.21 11.77 -17.55
N VAL A 64 0.80 10.93 -16.61
CA VAL A 64 0.83 11.26 -15.18
C VAL A 64 2.16 10.78 -14.60
N PRO A 65 2.91 11.59 -13.84
CA PRO A 65 4.22 11.19 -13.31
C PRO A 65 4.22 9.88 -12.53
N SER A 66 3.13 9.56 -11.83
CA SER A 66 2.98 8.28 -11.11
C SER A 66 2.70 7.10 -12.03
N GLY A 67 2.06 7.32 -13.18
CA GLY A 67 1.55 6.24 -14.05
C GLY A 67 0.41 5.43 -13.43
N LEU A 68 -0.29 5.97 -12.42
CA LEU A 68 -1.29 5.25 -11.61
C LEU A 68 -2.74 5.71 -11.84
N VAL A 69 -2.96 6.65 -12.76
CA VAL A 69 -4.29 7.15 -13.12
C VAL A 69 -4.86 6.24 -14.22
N THR A 70 -6.12 5.82 -14.06
CA THR A 70 -6.77 4.79 -14.91
C THR A 70 -7.48 5.36 -16.12
N TRP A 71 -7.50 6.68 -16.29
CA TRP A 71 -8.14 7.33 -17.43
C TRP A 71 -7.63 6.84 -18.81
N GLN A 72 -8.51 6.80 -19.80
CA GLN A 72 -8.19 6.29 -21.12
C GLN A 72 -8.95 7.02 -22.24
N ALA A 73 -8.48 6.82 -23.47
CA ALA A 73 -9.16 7.39 -24.64
C ALA A 73 -10.58 6.81 -24.73
N GLY A 74 -11.56 7.68 -24.98
CA GLY A 74 -12.98 7.31 -24.95
C GLY A 74 -13.68 7.75 -23.67
N ASP A 75 -12.96 7.96 -22.57
CA ASP A 75 -13.55 8.49 -21.33
C ASP A 75 -14.16 9.88 -21.54
N TYR A 76 -15.14 10.18 -20.72
CA TYR A 76 -15.84 11.44 -20.74
C TYR A 76 -15.11 12.50 -19.92
N VAL A 77 -15.26 13.76 -20.29
CA VAL A 77 -14.66 14.89 -19.58
C VAL A 77 -15.64 16.05 -19.46
N LEU A 78 -15.70 16.64 -18.27
CA LEU A 78 -16.24 17.98 -18.02
C LEU A 78 -15.06 18.93 -17.88
N ALA A 79 -15.00 20.01 -18.66
CA ALA A 79 -13.91 20.98 -18.59
C ALA A 79 -14.38 22.42 -18.76
N ASN A 80 -13.71 23.37 -18.11
CA ASN A 80 -13.81 24.80 -18.40
C ASN A 80 -12.40 25.38 -18.63
N ASP A 81 -12.25 26.71 -18.59
CA ASP A 81 -10.97 27.39 -18.78
C ASP A 81 -9.93 27.15 -17.67
N ARG A 82 -10.27 26.40 -16.62
CA ARG A 82 -9.45 26.23 -15.41
C ARG A 82 -9.21 24.78 -15.02
N VAL A 83 -10.23 23.93 -15.09
CA VAL A 83 -10.22 22.59 -14.49
C VAL A 83 -10.98 21.59 -15.36
N ALA A 84 -10.65 20.32 -15.19
CA ALA A 84 -11.35 19.21 -15.81
C ALA A 84 -11.50 18.02 -14.86
N LEU A 85 -12.65 17.35 -14.95
CA LEU A 85 -12.94 16.06 -14.33
C LEU A 85 -13.17 15.02 -15.42
N VAL A 86 -12.46 13.89 -15.34
CA VAL A 86 -12.58 12.77 -16.27
C VAL A 86 -13.39 11.66 -15.61
N ILE A 87 -14.40 11.18 -16.32
CA ILE A 87 -15.36 10.16 -15.90
C ILE A 87 -15.21 8.96 -16.83
N GLU A 88 -14.97 7.80 -16.26
CA GLU A 88 -14.82 6.55 -17.01
C GLU A 88 -16.09 6.23 -17.80
N ASP A 89 -15.95 5.65 -18.99
CA ASP A 89 -17.10 5.14 -19.74
C ASP A 89 -17.80 3.98 -18.99
N ALA A 90 -18.96 3.55 -19.46
CA ALA A 90 -19.61 2.35 -18.93
C ALA A 90 -18.77 1.09 -19.23
N GLY A 91 -18.61 0.22 -18.24
CA GLY A 91 -17.85 -1.03 -18.38
C GLY A 91 -17.19 -1.49 -17.08
N PRO A 92 -16.33 -2.52 -17.14
CA PRO A 92 -15.47 -2.91 -16.04
C PRO A 92 -14.43 -1.82 -15.74
N SER A 93 -14.18 -1.56 -14.46
CA SER A 93 -13.16 -0.60 -13.99
C SER A 93 -11.94 -1.31 -13.39
N ASP A 94 -10.79 -0.65 -13.45
CA ASP A 94 -9.56 -1.01 -12.72
C ASP A 94 -9.57 -0.49 -11.25
N LEU A 95 -10.66 0.13 -10.81
CA LEU A 95 -10.85 0.63 -9.46
C LEU A 95 -11.51 -0.43 -8.55
N TYR A 96 -11.61 -0.16 -7.24
CA TYR A 96 -12.29 -1.06 -6.30
C TYR A 96 -13.81 -1.08 -6.50
N ASP A 97 -14.40 0.04 -6.90
CA ASP A 97 -15.72 0.08 -7.52
C ASP A 97 -15.57 -0.50 -8.93
N PRO A 98 -16.07 -1.72 -9.19
CA PRO A 98 -15.75 -2.43 -10.42
C PRO A 98 -16.52 -1.92 -11.64
N TRP A 99 -17.35 -0.89 -11.47
CA TRP A 99 -18.24 -0.35 -12.49
C TRP A 99 -17.77 1.03 -12.93
N GLY A 100 -17.62 1.25 -14.23
CA GLY A 100 -17.27 2.54 -14.83
C GLY A 100 -18.35 3.63 -14.65
N GLY A 101 -18.16 4.83 -15.17
CA GLY A 101 -19.04 5.98 -14.86
C GLY A 101 -18.66 6.73 -13.57
N ARG A 102 -17.46 6.48 -13.05
CA ARG A 102 -16.90 7.17 -11.87
C ARG A 102 -15.81 8.14 -12.30
N PRO A 103 -15.49 9.14 -11.49
CA PRO A 103 -14.28 9.91 -11.71
C PRO A 103 -13.05 9.00 -11.69
N VAL A 104 -12.22 9.10 -12.72
CA VAL A 104 -10.94 8.38 -12.85
C VAL A 104 -9.75 9.31 -12.97
N GLY A 105 -9.99 10.61 -13.07
CA GLY A 105 -8.92 11.60 -13.08
C GLY A 105 -9.42 13.03 -13.02
N LEU A 106 -8.52 13.93 -12.66
CA LEU A 106 -8.76 15.37 -12.69
C LEU A 106 -7.45 16.10 -12.96
N ALA A 107 -7.58 17.28 -13.57
CA ALA A 107 -6.44 18.11 -13.91
C ALA A 107 -6.84 19.57 -14.01
N ARG A 108 -5.85 20.45 -14.01
CA ARG A 108 -6.04 21.82 -14.48
C ARG A 108 -6.11 21.86 -15.99
N VAL A 109 -6.74 22.92 -16.52
CA VAL A 109 -6.86 23.17 -17.95
C VAL A 109 -6.14 24.47 -18.28
N ALA A 110 -5.33 24.44 -19.33
CA ALA A 110 -4.73 25.63 -19.91
C ALA A 110 -4.51 25.44 -21.41
N GLY A 111 -4.88 26.45 -22.21
CA GLY A 111 -4.61 26.44 -23.65
C GLY A 111 -5.26 25.26 -24.39
N GLY A 112 -6.43 24.80 -23.93
CA GLY A 112 -7.13 23.67 -24.54
C GLY A 112 -6.58 22.29 -24.17
N ARG A 113 -5.80 22.18 -23.09
CA ARG A 113 -5.11 20.95 -22.71
C ARG A 113 -5.20 20.70 -21.20
N LEU A 114 -5.22 19.43 -20.82
CA LEU A 114 -4.99 19.00 -19.44
C LEU A 114 -3.52 19.26 -19.07
N ILE A 115 -3.30 19.91 -17.93
CA ILE A 115 -1.98 20.19 -17.36
C ILE A 115 -1.93 19.80 -15.89
N GLU A 116 -0.75 19.43 -15.41
CA GLU A 116 -0.52 19.06 -14.00
C GLU A 116 -1.53 18.02 -13.48
N PRO A 117 -1.72 16.89 -14.17
CA PRO A 117 -2.73 15.90 -13.80
C PRO A 117 -2.52 15.43 -12.37
N ALA A 118 -3.60 15.36 -11.58
CA ALA A 118 -3.53 14.86 -10.22
C ALA A 118 -3.14 13.39 -10.22
N ASN A 119 -2.41 12.94 -9.19
CA ASN A 119 -2.24 11.51 -8.90
C ASN A 119 -3.53 10.88 -8.34
N PHE A 120 -4.64 11.07 -9.05
CA PHE A 120 -6.01 10.82 -8.62
C PHE A 120 -6.18 9.38 -8.13
N GLY A 121 -6.66 9.23 -6.88
CA GLY A 121 -7.02 7.95 -6.28
C GLY A 121 -8.42 7.51 -6.69
N GLU A 122 -9.20 7.01 -5.75
CA GLU A 122 -10.59 6.62 -5.99
C GLU A 122 -11.53 7.30 -5.00
N VAL A 123 -12.72 7.64 -5.47
CA VAL A 123 -13.82 8.19 -4.67
C VAL A 123 -15.01 7.25 -4.75
N PHE A 124 -15.43 6.74 -3.60
CA PHE A 124 -16.63 5.94 -3.52
C PHE A 124 -17.85 6.85 -3.36
N LEU A 125 -18.76 6.77 -4.34
CA LEU A 125 -20.03 7.49 -4.34
C LEU A 125 -21.12 6.53 -3.86
N LEU A 126 -21.42 6.54 -2.55
CA LEU A 126 -22.27 5.50 -1.93
C LEU A 126 -23.57 6.00 -1.34
N SER A 127 -24.62 5.21 -1.54
CA SER A 127 -25.88 5.33 -0.82
C SER A 127 -26.08 4.06 -0.01
N GLY A 128 -25.98 4.13 1.31
CA GLY A 128 -25.74 2.97 2.15
C GLY A 128 -24.39 2.36 1.80
N ARG A 129 -24.38 1.07 1.43
CA ARG A 129 -23.23 0.39 0.81
C ARG A 129 -23.36 0.21 -0.70
N ALA A 130 -24.42 0.75 -1.31
CA ALA A 130 -24.68 0.57 -2.73
C ALA A 130 -23.95 1.60 -3.59
N SER A 131 -23.37 1.12 -4.69
CA SER A 131 -22.88 1.94 -5.80
C SER A 131 -23.69 1.64 -7.07
N LEU A 132 -23.36 2.28 -8.20
CA LEU A 132 -24.14 2.22 -9.44
C LEU A 132 -23.60 1.17 -10.42
N VAL A 133 -24.34 0.10 -10.70
CA VAL A 133 -24.05 -0.75 -11.86
C VAL A 133 -24.35 0.08 -13.11
N THR A 134 -23.34 0.71 -13.70
CA THR A 134 -23.52 1.69 -14.78
C THR A 134 -23.93 0.97 -16.06
N GLU A 135 -25.13 1.27 -16.52
CA GLU A 135 -25.68 0.82 -17.79
C GLU A 135 -25.37 1.82 -18.92
N ASP A 136 -25.28 3.13 -18.60
CA ASP A 136 -25.01 4.19 -19.56
C ASP A 136 -24.22 5.35 -18.94
N VAL A 137 -23.34 5.96 -19.74
CA VAL A 137 -22.73 7.28 -19.48
C VAL A 137 -22.97 8.14 -20.71
N SER A 138 -23.49 9.35 -20.52
CA SER A 138 -23.85 10.25 -21.63
C SER A 138 -23.78 11.73 -21.25
N VAL A 139 -23.68 12.59 -22.26
CA VAL A 139 -23.64 14.05 -22.12
C VAL A 139 -25.06 14.61 -22.19
N LEU A 140 -25.61 14.97 -21.03
CA LEU A 140 -26.96 15.55 -20.92
C LEU A 140 -26.96 17.01 -21.39
N ARG A 141 -25.90 17.76 -21.05
CA ARG A 141 -25.68 19.14 -21.53
C ARG A 141 -24.22 19.31 -21.88
N ASP A 142 -23.94 19.68 -23.12
CA ASP A 142 -22.57 19.89 -23.58
C ASP A 142 -22.01 21.25 -23.16
N GLY A 143 -22.84 22.16 -22.63
CA GLY A 143 -22.47 23.49 -22.10
C GLY A 143 -22.17 24.56 -23.15
N SER A 144 -22.38 24.26 -24.43
CA SER A 144 -22.12 25.19 -25.55
C SER A 144 -23.01 26.45 -25.54
N ASP A 145 -24.09 26.43 -24.77
CA ASP A 145 -25.03 27.55 -24.59
C ASP A 145 -24.57 28.55 -23.51
N GLY A 146 -23.41 28.32 -22.88
CA GLY A 146 -22.91 29.11 -21.76
C GLY A 146 -23.51 28.70 -20.41
N GLY A 147 -24.32 27.65 -20.38
CA GLY A 147 -24.77 26.99 -19.16
C GLY A 147 -23.75 25.99 -18.61
N PRO A 148 -24.08 25.31 -17.51
CA PRO A 148 -23.26 24.22 -16.99
C PRO A 148 -23.23 23.03 -17.94
N ALA A 149 -22.04 22.46 -18.12
CA ALA A 149 -21.89 21.16 -18.76
C ALA A 149 -22.28 20.05 -17.76
N VAL A 150 -23.00 19.04 -18.24
CA VAL A 150 -23.50 17.93 -17.42
C VAL A 150 -23.29 16.60 -18.09
N ILE A 151 -22.63 15.70 -17.36
CA ILE A 151 -22.51 14.29 -17.71
C ILE A 151 -23.33 13.49 -16.72
N ARG A 152 -24.11 12.56 -17.25
CA ARG A 152 -24.97 11.67 -16.46
C ARG A 152 -24.49 10.24 -16.60
N THR A 153 -24.49 9.52 -15.49
CA THR A 153 -24.45 8.06 -15.48
C THR A 153 -25.78 7.52 -15.01
N VAL A 154 -26.23 6.41 -15.59
CA VAL A 154 -27.50 5.77 -15.25
C VAL A 154 -27.27 4.28 -15.01
N GLY A 155 -27.99 3.73 -14.04
CA GLY A 155 -27.89 2.31 -13.75
C GLY A 155 -28.79 1.85 -12.61
N ARG A 156 -28.53 0.63 -12.15
CA ARG A 156 -29.13 0.06 -10.94
C ARG A 156 -28.19 0.20 -9.77
N LEU A 157 -28.75 0.41 -8.58
CA LEU A 157 -27.96 0.34 -7.36
C LEU A 157 -27.74 -1.12 -6.99
N SER A 158 -26.49 -1.44 -6.65
CA SER A 158 -26.13 -2.73 -6.07
C SER A 158 -25.06 -2.54 -5.00
N ALA A 159 -25.10 -3.42 -4.01
CA ALA A 159 -24.07 -3.62 -3.03
C ALA A 159 -22.65 -3.59 -3.63
N MET A 160 -21.77 -2.74 -3.11
CA MET A 160 -20.36 -2.78 -3.55
C MET A 160 -19.70 -4.07 -3.06
N PRO A 161 -19.05 -4.86 -3.95
CA PRO A 161 -18.50 -6.18 -3.61
C PRO A 161 -17.52 -6.19 -2.43
N PHE A 162 -16.77 -5.10 -2.26
CA PHE A 162 -15.75 -4.93 -1.24
C PHE A 162 -16.30 -4.54 0.16
N PHE A 163 -17.41 -3.80 0.23
CA PHE A 163 -17.80 -3.11 1.48
C PHE A 163 -18.48 -3.98 2.54
N ASP A 164 -18.90 -5.20 2.20
CA ASP A 164 -19.49 -6.13 3.18
C ASP A 164 -18.52 -6.45 4.31
N ALA A 165 -17.23 -6.55 3.98
CA ALA A 165 -16.18 -6.82 4.94
C ALA A 165 -15.85 -5.60 5.82
N VAL A 166 -15.80 -4.41 5.22
CA VAL A 166 -15.39 -3.17 5.90
C VAL A 166 -16.51 -2.58 6.78
N THR A 167 -17.77 -2.73 6.40
CA THR A 167 -18.90 -2.00 7.02
C THR A 167 -19.76 -2.82 7.98
N MET A 168 -19.39 -4.07 8.23
CA MET A 168 -19.99 -4.97 9.22
C MET A 168 -21.52 -5.17 9.09
N GLY A 169 -22.09 -4.98 7.89
CA GLY A 169 -23.52 -5.15 7.61
C GLY A 169 -24.45 -4.11 8.25
N ILE A 170 -23.94 -2.92 8.62
CA ILE A 170 -24.71 -1.86 9.28
C ILE A 170 -25.38 -0.91 8.25
N LEU A 171 -24.95 -0.96 6.99
CA LEU A 171 -25.44 -0.06 5.94
C LEU A 171 -26.56 -0.70 5.11
N THR A 172 -27.52 0.12 4.70
CA THR A 172 -28.70 -0.28 3.93
C THR A 172 -28.34 -0.76 2.53
N ASP A 173 -29.01 -1.82 2.09
CA ASP A 173 -28.98 -2.35 0.73
C ASP A 173 -30.03 -1.63 -0.10
N LEU A 174 -29.66 -1.24 -1.32
CA LEU A 174 -30.57 -0.58 -2.24
C LEU A 174 -30.76 -1.39 -3.52
N ASP A 175 -30.70 -2.73 -3.39
CA ASP A 175 -30.98 -3.63 -4.50
C ASP A 175 -32.40 -3.37 -5.04
N GLY A 176 -32.53 -3.33 -6.37
CA GLY A 176 -33.79 -3.01 -7.04
C GLY A 176 -34.08 -1.52 -7.22
N TRP A 177 -33.27 -0.61 -6.65
CA TRP A 177 -33.38 0.82 -6.92
C TRP A 177 -32.67 1.20 -8.22
N ARG A 178 -33.24 2.13 -8.99
CA ARG A 178 -32.54 2.80 -10.09
C ARG A 178 -31.99 4.13 -9.62
N ALA A 179 -30.82 4.49 -10.11
CA ALA A 179 -30.22 5.78 -9.81
C ALA A 179 -29.50 6.39 -11.02
N ALA A 180 -29.26 7.68 -10.93
CA ALA A 180 -28.42 8.42 -11.84
C ALA A 180 -27.48 9.34 -11.06
N ILE A 181 -26.26 9.51 -11.56
CA ILE A 181 -25.27 10.46 -11.02
C ILE A 181 -25.06 11.56 -12.07
N ASP A 182 -25.43 12.78 -11.74
CA ASP A 182 -25.10 13.97 -12.53
C ASP A 182 -23.82 14.59 -12.01
N TYR A 183 -22.83 14.73 -12.90
CA TYR A 183 -21.63 15.54 -12.69
C TYR A 183 -21.81 16.87 -13.43
N GLU A 184 -21.79 17.98 -12.70
CA GLU A 184 -22.11 19.30 -13.25
C GLU A 184 -20.98 20.30 -13.01
N LEU A 185 -20.47 20.91 -14.09
CA LEU A 185 -19.42 21.93 -14.05
C LEU A 185 -19.93 23.23 -14.71
N ALA A 186 -19.91 24.31 -13.94
CA ALA A 186 -20.24 25.65 -14.43
C ALA A 186 -19.03 26.36 -15.07
N PRO A 187 -19.27 27.32 -16.00
CA PRO A 187 -18.22 28.18 -16.53
C PRO A 187 -17.38 28.86 -15.43
N GLY A 188 -16.05 28.85 -15.56
CA GLY A 188 -15.11 29.48 -14.64
C GLY A 188 -15.08 28.93 -13.21
N SER A 189 -15.84 27.88 -12.90
CA SER A 189 -15.90 27.24 -11.59
C SER A 189 -14.70 26.32 -11.32
N HIS A 190 -14.25 26.23 -10.08
CA HIS A 190 -13.34 25.17 -9.63
C HIS A 190 -14.08 23.95 -9.08
N ARG A 191 -15.42 24.03 -9.02
CA ARG A 191 -16.29 23.10 -8.31
C ARG A 191 -17.14 22.31 -9.30
N VAL A 192 -17.09 20.99 -9.15
CA VAL A 192 -18.00 20.04 -9.80
C VAL A 192 -19.01 19.57 -8.78
N ASP A 193 -20.29 19.73 -9.09
CA ASP A 193 -21.38 19.19 -8.28
C ASP A 193 -21.63 17.73 -8.66
N VAL A 194 -21.70 16.85 -7.66
CA VAL A 194 -22.05 15.44 -7.82
C VAL A 194 -23.42 15.21 -7.21
N ARG A 195 -24.40 14.85 -8.04
CA ARG A 195 -25.82 14.83 -7.66
C ARG A 195 -26.43 13.48 -7.95
N TYR A 196 -26.99 12.87 -6.91
CA TYR A 196 -27.72 11.62 -7.04
C TYR A 196 -29.19 11.89 -7.31
N ARG A 197 -29.74 11.14 -8.25
CA ARG A 197 -31.18 10.98 -8.47
C ARG A 197 -31.54 9.52 -8.25
N TYR A 198 -32.66 9.28 -7.58
CA TYR A 198 -33.16 7.94 -7.29
C TYR A 198 -34.55 7.78 -7.88
N LEU A 199 -34.83 6.57 -8.36
CA LEU A 199 -36.16 6.11 -8.72
C LEU A 199 -36.47 4.86 -7.88
N SER A 200 -37.42 5.01 -6.95
CA SER A 200 -37.92 3.91 -6.13
C SER A 200 -38.92 3.08 -6.92
N GLU A 201 -38.54 1.86 -7.30
CA GLU A 201 -39.49 0.86 -7.81
C GLU A 201 -40.01 -0.06 -6.69
N VAL A 202 -39.54 0.15 -5.45
CA VAL A 202 -39.97 -0.56 -4.24
C VAL A 202 -41.07 0.21 -3.50
N ASP A 203 -41.94 -0.54 -2.81
CA ASP A 203 -43.10 -0.03 -2.08
C ASP A 203 -42.82 0.27 -0.59
N THR A 204 -41.55 0.24 -0.19
CA THR A 204 -41.07 0.57 1.16
C THR A 204 -40.25 1.85 1.18
N ASN A 205 -40.38 2.61 2.28
CA ASN A 205 -39.49 3.74 2.55
C ASN A 205 -38.17 3.20 3.09
N GLU A 206 -37.06 3.73 2.59
CA GLU A 206 -35.72 3.34 3.04
C GLU A 206 -35.02 4.50 3.75
N ASN A 207 -34.44 4.22 4.92
CA ASN A 207 -33.54 5.16 5.57
C ASN A 207 -32.11 4.81 5.16
N VAL A 208 -31.46 5.77 4.50
CA VAL A 208 -30.19 5.55 3.81
C VAL A 208 -29.11 6.34 4.53
N SER A 209 -28.08 5.62 4.98
CA SER A 209 -26.83 6.20 5.46
C SER A 209 -25.96 6.64 4.28
N VAL A 210 -25.03 7.56 4.50
CA VAL A 210 -24.14 8.05 3.45
C VAL A 210 -22.73 7.93 3.95
N LEU A 211 -21.98 7.04 3.33
CA LEU A 211 -20.54 6.91 3.54
C LEU A 211 -19.83 7.61 2.40
N HIS A 212 -19.17 8.71 2.72
CA HIS A 212 -18.27 9.40 1.81
C HIS A 212 -16.88 8.84 2.02
N ALA A 213 -16.31 8.21 1.00
CA ALA A 213 -15.07 7.49 1.18
C ALA A 213 -14.09 7.67 0.02
N LEU A 214 -12.82 7.58 0.36
CA LEU A 214 -11.69 7.71 -0.54
C LEU A 214 -10.70 6.57 -0.33
N MET A 215 -10.05 6.15 -1.40
CA MET A 215 -8.97 5.15 -1.39
C MET A 215 -7.64 5.76 -1.84
N TYR A 216 -6.52 5.10 -1.52
CA TYR A 216 -5.15 5.49 -1.87
C TYR A 216 -4.63 6.72 -1.10
N THR A 217 -5.15 6.98 0.10
CA THR A 217 -4.80 8.17 0.90
C THR A 217 -3.35 8.15 1.42
N LYS A 218 -2.69 6.99 1.43
CA LYS A 218 -1.24 6.90 1.70
C LYS A 218 -0.39 7.47 0.56
N ARG A 219 -0.86 7.36 -0.68
CA ARG A 219 -0.25 7.92 -1.88
C ARG A 219 -0.62 9.39 -2.10
N THR A 220 -1.86 9.76 -1.79
CA THR A 220 -2.36 11.14 -1.84
C THR A 220 -2.74 11.60 -0.43
N PRO A 221 -1.80 12.19 0.34
CA PRO A 221 -2.01 12.50 1.74
C PRO A 221 -3.25 13.36 1.98
N ALA A 222 -4.06 12.95 2.96
CA ALA A 222 -5.24 13.69 3.38
C ALA A 222 -4.85 14.96 4.15
N PHE A 223 -5.59 16.04 3.91
CA PHE A 223 -5.43 17.34 4.54
C PHE A 223 -6.77 17.81 5.11
N VAL A 224 -6.78 18.18 6.39
CA VAL A 224 -7.96 18.72 7.08
C VAL A 224 -7.75 20.20 7.39
N PRO A 225 -8.72 21.08 7.04
CA PRO A 225 -8.58 22.53 7.21
C PRO A 225 -8.38 22.92 8.67
N GLY A 226 -7.39 23.77 8.93
CA GLY A 226 -7.06 24.23 10.28
C GLY A 226 -6.31 23.19 11.12
N VAL A 227 -6.23 21.93 10.70
CA VAL A 227 -5.53 20.85 11.42
C VAL A 227 -4.21 20.49 10.74
N GLY A 228 -4.18 20.37 9.41
CA GLY A 228 -3.01 19.94 8.64
C GLY A 228 -3.18 18.54 8.05
N PHE A 229 -2.07 17.84 7.83
CA PHE A 229 -2.08 16.46 7.31
C PHE A 229 -2.56 15.48 8.36
N THR A 230 -3.66 14.77 8.09
CA THR A 230 -4.23 13.78 9.01
C THR A 230 -5.32 12.96 8.33
N ASP A 231 -5.45 11.71 8.75
CA ASP A 231 -6.53 10.81 8.33
C ASP A 231 -7.77 10.95 9.26
N GLN A 232 -7.69 11.78 10.31
CA GLN A 232 -8.78 12.06 11.23
C GLN A 232 -9.72 13.13 10.68
N ILE A 233 -10.74 12.69 9.96
CA ILE A 233 -11.65 13.58 9.22
C ILE A 233 -12.97 13.89 9.94
N SER A 234 -13.17 13.35 11.14
CA SER A 234 -14.38 13.61 11.93
C SER A 234 -14.59 15.11 12.11
N THR A 235 -15.82 15.59 11.90
CA THR A 235 -16.21 17.02 11.94
C THR A 235 -15.56 17.92 10.89
N ALA A 236 -14.72 17.39 10.01
CA ALA A 236 -14.09 18.19 8.97
C ALA A 236 -15.16 18.71 7.99
N PRO A 237 -15.10 19.99 7.57
CA PRO A 237 -16.03 20.53 6.59
C PRO A 237 -15.72 20.03 5.17
N TRP A 238 -14.48 19.63 4.92
CA TRP A 238 -13.98 19.04 3.68
C TRP A 238 -12.63 18.38 3.93
N ILE A 239 -12.21 17.51 3.01
CA ILE A 239 -10.89 16.86 3.03
C ILE A 239 -10.18 17.18 1.73
N GLY A 240 -8.92 17.61 1.82
CA GLY A 240 -8.03 17.80 0.69
C GLY A 240 -7.16 16.57 0.44
N LEU A 241 -6.89 16.28 -0.83
CA LEU A 241 -5.98 15.22 -1.28
C LEU A 241 -4.84 15.93 -1.99
N ILE A 242 -3.66 15.87 -1.36
CA ILE A 242 -2.57 16.79 -1.70
C ILE A 242 -1.56 16.12 -2.61
N ASP A 243 -1.32 16.76 -3.75
CA ASP A 243 -0.18 16.53 -4.61
C ASP A 243 0.67 17.80 -4.61
N GLU A 244 1.89 17.72 -4.06
CA GLU A 244 2.80 18.88 -3.97
C GLU A 244 3.38 19.30 -5.32
N ARG A 245 3.30 18.45 -6.34
CA ARG A 245 3.91 18.67 -7.67
C ARG A 245 2.89 18.83 -8.79
N ALA A 246 1.64 18.46 -8.55
CA ALA A 246 0.57 18.51 -9.52
C ALA A 246 -0.75 18.94 -8.86
N THR A 247 -1.88 18.86 -9.58
CA THR A 247 -3.18 19.33 -9.11
C THR A 247 -3.60 18.64 -7.78
N SER A 248 -3.83 19.45 -6.74
CA SER A 248 -4.50 19.00 -5.51
C SER A 248 -6.01 19.27 -5.60
N TRP A 249 -6.82 18.53 -4.85
CA TRP A 249 -8.27 18.66 -4.91
C TRP A 249 -8.93 18.37 -3.56
N ALA A 250 -10.19 18.79 -3.39
CA ALA A 250 -10.95 18.55 -2.16
C ALA A 250 -12.29 17.86 -2.42
N TYR A 251 -12.66 16.99 -1.49
CA TYR A 251 -14.00 16.43 -1.36
C TYR A 251 -14.79 17.21 -0.31
N VAL A 252 -15.92 17.79 -0.73
CA VAL A 252 -16.79 18.62 0.12
C VAL A 252 -18.15 17.93 0.27
N PRO A 253 -18.46 17.35 1.45
CA PRO A 253 -19.78 16.80 1.71
C PRO A 253 -20.81 17.94 1.92
N PRO A 254 -22.12 17.68 1.71
CA PRO A 254 -23.18 18.68 1.92
C PRO A 254 -23.29 19.17 3.37
N GLN A 255 -22.83 18.35 4.31
CA GLN A 255 -22.70 18.66 5.73
C GLN A 255 -21.36 18.12 6.23
N PRO A 256 -20.74 18.72 7.26
CA PRO A 256 -19.48 18.22 7.82
C PRO A 256 -19.56 16.75 8.18
N PHE A 257 -18.44 16.04 8.09
CA PHE A 257 -18.39 14.62 8.44
C PHE A 257 -18.78 14.42 9.91
N GLY A 258 -19.56 13.38 10.18
CA GLY A 258 -19.86 12.92 11.54
C GLY A 258 -18.70 12.12 12.11
N GLY A 259 -18.93 10.82 12.31
CA GLY A 259 -17.87 9.87 12.62
C GLY A 259 -17.02 9.54 11.40
N ALA A 260 -15.80 9.08 11.64
CA ALA A 260 -14.86 8.69 10.60
C ALA A 260 -14.23 7.32 10.89
N LEU A 261 -13.78 6.68 9.83
CA LEU A 261 -12.98 5.46 9.88
C LEU A 261 -11.80 5.58 8.92
N SER A 262 -10.66 5.01 9.30
CA SER A 262 -9.45 4.98 8.49
C SER A 262 -8.79 3.62 8.65
N VAL A 263 -8.65 2.87 7.57
CA VAL A 263 -8.09 1.52 7.56
C VAL A 263 -7.40 1.29 6.22
N SER A 264 -6.16 0.80 6.20
CA SER A 264 -5.45 0.40 4.97
C SER A 264 -5.62 1.38 3.79
N GLY A 265 -5.34 2.66 4.01
CA GLY A 265 -5.41 3.70 2.96
C GLY A 265 -6.83 4.09 2.51
N PHE A 266 -7.86 3.44 3.04
CA PHE A 266 -9.24 3.90 3.02
C PHE A 266 -9.46 4.96 4.10
N ILE A 267 -10.14 6.05 3.75
CA ILE A 267 -10.67 7.02 4.70
C ILE A 267 -12.14 7.25 4.36
N GLY A 268 -13.01 7.09 5.36
CA GLY A 268 -14.46 7.25 5.21
C GLY A 268 -15.07 8.11 6.30
N GLY A 269 -16.01 8.97 5.92
CA GLY A 269 -16.76 9.84 6.82
C GLY A 269 -18.26 9.67 6.61
N PHE A 270 -19.01 9.55 7.72
CA PHE A 270 -20.46 9.39 7.66
C PHE A 270 -21.15 10.74 7.62
N ALA A 271 -22.13 10.92 6.74
CA ALA A 271 -23.07 12.03 6.78
C ALA A 271 -24.42 11.58 7.38
N PRO A 272 -25.27 12.53 7.84
CA PRO A 272 -26.58 12.19 8.39
C PRO A 272 -27.44 11.37 7.42
N MET A 273 -28.21 10.44 7.97
CA MET A 273 -29.14 9.62 7.19
C MET A 273 -30.24 10.47 6.57
N PHE A 274 -30.76 10.01 5.44
CA PHE A 274 -31.93 10.59 4.78
C PHE A 274 -32.93 9.50 4.40
N THR A 275 -34.18 9.87 4.19
CA THR A 275 -35.25 8.92 3.82
C THR A 275 -35.51 9.00 2.32
N LEU A 276 -35.48 7.85 1.66
CA LEU A 276 -36.03 7.66 0.33
C LEU A 276 -37.48 7.16 0.46
N ALA A 277 -38.43 7.89 -0.12
CA ALA A 277 -39.83 7.51 -0.07
C ALA A 277 -40.15 6.43 -1.12
N ALA A 278 -40.98 5.46 -0.71
CA ALA A 278 -41.52 4.42 -1.57
C ALA A 278 -42.16 5.00 -2.82
N CYS A 279 -41.96 4.36 -3.97
CA CYS A 279 -42.56 4.71 -5.25
C CYS A 279 -42.45 6.20 -5.65
N GLN A 280 -41.43 6.93 -5.19
CA GLN A 280 -41.23 8.35 -5.51
C GLN A 280 -39.81 8.62 -6.04
N PRO A 281 -39.65 9.62 -6.93
CA PRO A 281 -38.33 10.11 -7.29
C PRO A 281 -37.74 10.93 -6.13
N ALA A 282 -36.42 10.88 -5.98
CA ALA A 282 -35.68 11.73 -5.05
C ALA A 282 -34.41 12.27 -5.71
N GLU A 283 -33.98 13.46 -5.27
CA GLU A 283 -32.72 14.06 -5.71
C GLU A 283 -31.98 14.63 -4.51
N ARG A 284 -30.65 14.54 -4.52
CA ARG A 284 -29.79 15.25 -3.57
C ARG A 284 -28.44 15.62 -4.16
N LEU A 285 -27.88 16.73 -3.67
CA LEU A 285 -26.45 16.95 -3.79
C LEU A 285 -25.75 15.89 -2.92
N HIS A 286 -24.91 15.07 -3.54
CA HIS A 286 -24.15 14.03 -2.85
C HIS A 286 -22.86 14.60 -2.28
N ALA A 287 -22.10 15.34 -3.10
CA ALA A 287 -20.88 16.04 -2.71
C ALA A 287 -20.49 17.06 -3.78
N GLN A 288 -19.45 17.83 -3.49
CA GLN A 288 -18.80 18.70 -4.46
C GLN A 288 -17.30 18.38 -4.49
N LEU A 289 -16.74 18.30 -5.70
CA LEU A 289 -15.31 18.15 -5.91
C LEU A 289 -14.73 19.51 -6.25
N VAL A 290 -13.75 19.99 -5.49
CA VAL A 290 -13.06 21.27 -5.78
C VAL A 290 -11.66 20.98 -6.30
N ILE A 291 -11.39 21.39 -7.54
CA ILE A 291 -10.11 21.15 -8.23
C ILE A 291 -9.23 22.39 -8.09
N GLY A 292 -8.11 22.21 -7.41
CA GLY A 292 -7.21 23.28 -7.00
C GLY A 292 -5.98 23.47 -7.88
N GLY A 293 -5.04 24.25 -7.36
CA GLY A 293 -3.66 24.30 -7.85
C GLY A 293 -2.75 23.23 -7.23
N PRO A 294 -1.45 23.28 -7.52
CA PRO A 294 -0.48 22.43 -6.85
C PRO A 294 -0.35 22.69 -5.35
N GLY A 295 -0.16 21.61 -4.59
CA GLY A 295 0.01 21.60 -3.14
C GLY A 295 -1.18 22.15 -2.34
N VAL A 296 -0.95 22.29 -1.03
CA VAL A 296 -1.96 22.80 -0.08
C VAL A 296 -2.42 24.21 -0.45
N ASP A 297 -1.46 25.10 -0.79
CA ASP A 297 -1.79 26.50 -1.07
C ASP A 297 -2.67 26.68 -2.30
N GLY A 298 -2.38 25.92 -3.36
CA GLY A 298 -3.19 25.93 -4.58
C GLY A 298 -4.62 25.46 -4.33
N LEU A 299 -4.82 24.49 -3.44
CA LEU A 299 -6.14 24.03 -3.03
C LEU A 299 -6.88 25.08 -2.17
N ILE A 300 -6.20 25.66 -1.17
CA ILE A 300 -6.77 26.70 -0.31
C ILE A 300 -7.21 27.92 -1.13
N ALA A 301 -6.41 28.34 -2.12
CA ALA A 301 -6.78 29.43 -3.02
C ALA A 301 -8.05 29.12 -3.84
N ALA A 302 -8.19 27.90 -4.36
CA ALA A 302 -9.39 27.48 -5.10
C ALA A 302 -10.63 27.41 -4.20
N MET A 303 -10.50 26.88 -2.98
CA MET A 303 -11.57 26.86 -1.99
C MET A 303 -12.05 28.28 -1.66
N ALA A 304 -11.12 29.19 -1.36
CA ALA A 304 -11.45 30.56 -1.01
C ALA A 304 -12.08 31.35 -2.18
N ALA A 305 -11.65 31.10 -3.41
CA ALA A 305 -12.26 31.69 -4.60
C ALA A 305 -13.72 31.24 -4.77
N GLY A 306 -14.03 29.98 -4.47
CA GLY A 306 -15.40 29.45 -4.52
C GLY A 306 -16.32 30.00 -3.42
N ASP A 307 -15.79 30.17 -2.21
CA ASP A 307 -16.58 30.60 -1.04
C ASP A 307 -16.57 32.13 -0.82
N GLY A 308 -15.86 32.89 -1.67
CA GLY A 308 -15.71 34.34 -1.52
C GLY A 308 -14.90 34.77 -0.28
N THR A 309 -14.03 33.87 0.23
CA THR A 309 -13.22 34.13 1.41
C THR A 309 -12.02 35.02 1.06
N ALA A 310 -11.84 36.11 1.80
CA ALA A 310 -10.71 37.01 1.60
C ALA A 310 -9.40 36.42 2.16
N LEU A 311 -8.42 36.20 1.28
CA LEU A 311 -7.06 35.79 1.64
C LEU A 311 -6.06 36.95 1.47
N ARG A 312 -5.01 36.94 2.29
CA ARG A 312 -3.82 37.79 2.16
C ARG A 312 -2.68 36.93 1.63
N THR A 313 -2.05 37.39 0.56
CA THR A 313 -0.85 36.75 0.00
C THR A 313 0.39 37.16 0.80
N ILE A 314 1.22 36.18 1.15
CA ILE A 314 2.57 36.38 1.65
C ILE A 314 3.55 35.81 0.64
N THR A 315 4.53 36.60 0.25
CA THR A 315 5.60 36.18 -0.66
C THR A 315 6.96 36.29 0.02
N GLY A 316 7.93 35.53 -0.47
CA GLY A 316 9.25 35.55 0.13
C GLY A 316 10.24 34.71 -0.64
N THR A 317 11.48 34.73 -0.17
CA THR A 317 12.53 33.84 -0.62
C THR A 317 13.04 33.00 0.54
N VAL A 318 13.26 31.72 0.29
CA VAL A 318 14.11 30.88 1.13
C VAL A 318 15.49 30.85 0.50
N THR A 319 16.50 31.26 1.28
CA THR A 319 17.88 31.25 0.85
C THR A 319 18.74 30.34 1.71
N ARG A 320 19.88 29.94 1.16
CA ARG A 320 20.88 29.10 1.79
C ARG A 320 22.26 29.61 1.38
N ALA A 321 23.05 30.06 2.36
CA ALA A 321 24.31 30.77 2.13
C ALA A 321 24.22 31.89 1.07
N GLY A 322 23.11 32.64 1.09
CA GLY A 322 22.85 33.75 0.16
C GLY A 322 22.40 33.33 -1.25
N ALA A 323 22.33 32.03 -1.56
CA ALA A 323 21.77 31.52 -2.81
C ALA A 323 20.30 31.11 -2.60
N PRO A 324 19.43 31.21 -3.62
CA PRO A 324 18.06 30.71 -3.51
C PRO A 324 17.99 29.19 -3.29
N LEU A 325 17.05 28.73 -2.46
CA LEU A 325 16.85 27.32 -2.17
C LEU A 325 15.53 26.83 -2.75
N ALA A 326 15.60 25.94 -3.74
CA ALA A 326 14.46 25.23 -4.30
C ALA A 326 14.04 24.03 -3.43
N GLY A 327 12.75 23.69 -3.46
CA GLY A 327 12.23 22.51 -2.79
C GLY A 327 12.08 22.60 -1.27
N ALA A 328 12.33 23.76 -0.66
CA ALA A 328 12.03 23.99 0.75
C ALA A 328 10.50 24.12 0.96
N ARG A 329 9.97 23.45 1.97
CA ARG A 329 8.55 23.57 2.34
C ARG A 329 8.37 24.69 3.35
N VAL A 330 7.56 25.69 3.02
CA VAL A 330 7.27 26.83 3.88
C VAL A 330 5.86 26.69 4.44
N HIS A 331 5.78 26.33 5.72
CA HIS A 331 4.52 26.16 6.45
C HIS A 331 4.06 27.50 7.02
N ALA A 332 2.77 27.79 6.91
CA ALA A 332 2.14 28.92 7.57
C ALA A 332 1.19 28.40 8.65
N VAL A 333 1.52 28.71 9.91
CA VAL A 333 0.76 28.28 11.09
C VAL A 333 0.40 29.47 11.97
N ASP A 334 -0.58 29.30 12.84
CA ASP A 334 -0.89 30.26 13.90
C ASP A 334 0.34 30.47 14.81
N PRO A 335 0.70 31.73 15.17
CA PRO A 335 1.83 31.99 16.06
C PRO A 335 1.67 31.37 17.46
N THR A 336 0.44 31.23 17.95
CA THR A 336 0.12 30.85 19.34
C THR A 336 -0.88 29.71 19.46
N GLY A 337 -1.72 29.49 18.43
CA GLY A 337 -2.73 28.46 18.38
C GLY A 337 -2.27 27.20 17.62
N PRO A 338 -3.12 26.16 17.59
CA PRO A 338 -2.84 24.91 16.88
C PRO A 338 -3.20 24.99 15.38
N THR A 339 -3.70 26.13 14.89
CA THR A 339 -4.26 26.22 13.54
C THR A 339 -3.17 26.15 12.47
N TYR A 340 -3.31 25.18 11.57
CA TYR A 340 -2.51 25.05 10.35
C TYR A 340 -3.22 25.73 9.18
N HIS A 341 -2.59 26.73 8.54
CA HIS A 341 -3.24 27.49 7.47
C HIS A 341 -2.97 26.89 6.09
N THR A 342 -1.70 26.74 5.72
CA THR A 342 -1.27 26.32 4.37
C THR A 342 0.22 25.98 4.35
N ARG A 343 0.72 25.45 3.22
CA ARG A 343 2.16 25.43 2.89
C ARG A 343 2.39 25.57 1.40
N ALA A 344 3.58 26.02 1.04
CA ALA A 344 4.07 26.02 -0.33
C ALA A 344 5.49 25.45 -0.42
N THR A 345 5.83 24.92 -1.59
CA THR A 345 7.20 24.48 -1.91
C THR A 345 7.91 25.56 -2.73
N THR A 346 9.16 25.90 -2.38
CA THR A 346 9.90 26.94 -3.09
C THR A 346 10.30 26.53 -4.51
N GLY A 347 10.20 27.47 -5.44
CA GLY A 347 10.65 27.31 -6.83
C GLY A 347 12.17 27.32 -6.99
N ALA A 348 12.65 27.15 -8.22
CA ALA A 348 14.08 27.16 -8.55
C ALA A 348 14.80 28.46 -8.17
N ASP A 349 14.07 29.58 -8.12
CA ASP A 349 14.54 30.89 -7.70
C ASP A 349 14.37 31.13 -6.18
N GLY A 350 14.09 30.07 -5.41
CA GLY A 350 13.87 30.08 -3.97
C GLY A 350 12.61 30.80 -3.52
N ARG A 351 11.76 31.28 -4.43
CA ARG A 351 10.55 32.00 -4.07
C ARG A 351 9.46 31.06 -3.62
N TYR A 352 8.65 31.55 -2.68
CA TYR A 352 7.39 30.94 -2.29
C TYR A 352 6.28 31.99 -2.25
N THR A 353 5.06 31.49 -2.37
CA THR A 353 3.82 32.24 -2.18
C THR A 353 2.90 31.39 -1.32
N VAL A 354 2.34 31.99 -0.26
CA VAL A 354 1.30 31.36 0.56
C VAL A 354 0.13 32.31 0.76
N HIS A 355 -1.08 31.76 0.88
CA HIS A 355 -2.30 32.50 1.11
C HIS A 355 -2.88 32.15 2.48
N VAL A 356 -3.09 33.17 3.30
CA VAL A 356 -3.60 33.03 4.68
C VAL A 356 -4.84 33.90 4.87
N PRO A 357 -5.70 33.66 5.88
CA PRO A 357 -6.84 34.54 6.16
C PRO A 357 -6.40 36.00 6.30
N ALA A 358 -7.16 36.93 5.71
CA ALA A 358 -6.72 38.32 5.52
C ALA A 358 -6.24 39.05 6.80
N SER A 359 -6.81 38.71 7.96
CA SER A 359 -6.50 39.32 9.27
C SER A 359 -5.60 38.47 10.16
N ALA A 360 -5.17 37.28 9.73
CA ALA A 360 -4.35 36.38 10.54
C ALA A 360 -2.90 36.88 10.60
N ALA A 361 -2.31 36.97 11.80
CA ALA A 361 -0.86 36.91 11.94
C ALA A 361 -0.43 35.44 11.84
N VAL A 362 0.74 35.17 11.28
CA VAL A 362 1.23 33.80 11.09
C VAL A 362 2.70 33.66 11.48
N ARG A 363 3.10 32.46 11.86
CA ARG A 363 4.50 32.04 11.92
C ARG A 363 4.80 31.22 10.67
N LEU A 364 5.80 31.63 9.92
CA LEU A 364 6.33 30.86 8.80
C LEU A 364 7.48 29.99 9.27
N ILE A 365 7.48 28.73 8.86
CA ILE A 365 8.53 27.75 9.16
C ILE A 365 8.97 27.14 7.84
N ALA A 366 10.18 27.43 7.39
CA ALA A 366 10.80 26.75 6.25
C ALA A 366 11.46 25.46 6.74
N VAL A 367 11.19 24.34 6.08
CA VAL A 367 11.79 23.02 6.33
C VAL A 367 12.53 22.56 5.07
N ALA A 368 13.76 22.07 5.26
CA ALA A 368 14.55 21.39 4.23
C ALA A 368 15.29 20.18 4.83
N GLU A 369 15.54 19.15 4.00
CA GLU A 369 16.15 17.88 4.43
C GLU A 369 15.48 17.28 5.68
N SER A 370 14.14 17.39 5.74
CA SER A 370 13.25 16.91 6.80
C SER A 370 13.51 17.46 8.21
N THR A 371 14.51 18.32 8.42
CA THR A 371 14.95 18.71 9.77
C THR A 371 15.56 20.09 9.85
N GLN A 372 16.17 20.64 8.79
CA GLN A 372 16.69 22.00 8.85
C GLN A 372 15.53 22.98 8.83
N THR A 373 15.45 23.83 9.85
CA THR A 373 14.38 24.81 9.99
C THR A 373 14.88 26.25 10.04
N ALA A 374 14.06 27.16 9.52
CA ALA A 374 14.17 28.60 9.72
C ALA A 374 12.77 29.16 9.93
N GLU A 375 12.63 30.17 10.79
CA GLU A 375 11.32 30.70 11.15
C GLU A 375 11.25 32.22 11.06
N ALA A 376 10.06 32.75 10.76
CA ALA A 376 9.76 34.17 10.76
C ALA A 376 8.35 34.44 11.27
N ALA A 377 8.20 35.43 12.15
CA ALA A 377 6.90 35.95 12.54
C ALA A 377 6.41 36.98 11.51
N VAL A 378 5.19 36.82 11.02
CA VAL A 378 4.57 37.70 10.02
C VAL A 378 3.31 38.33 10.60
N ALA A 379 3.35 39.65 10.83
CA ALA A 379 2.22 40.41 11.34
C ALA A 379 1.04 40.39 10.35
N ALA A 380 -0.18 40.61 10.86
CA ALA A 380 -1.42 40.55 10.08
C ALA A 380 -1.48 41.53 8.88
N ASN A 381 -0.66 42.59 8.88
CA ASN A 381 -0.58 43.59 7.83
C ASN A 381 0.68 43.49 6.94
N ALA A 382 1.61 42.58 7.25
CA ALA A 382 2.79 42.35 6.43
C ALA A 382 2.41 41.49 5.20
N THR A 383 3.17 41.52 4.12
CA THR A 383 2.92 40.68 2.93
C THR A 383 4.18 39.99 2.42
N THR A 384 5.28 40.15 3.15
CA THR A 384 6.58 39.60 2.80
C THR A 384 7.27 39.05 4.03
N ALA A 385 8.06 38.00 3.83
CA ALA A 385 9.01 37.48 4.80
C ALA A 385 10.09 36.68 4.06
N ASP A 386 11.36 36.86 4.40
CA ASP A 386 12.43 36.03 3.87
C ASP A 386 12.93 35.08 4.95
N LEU A 387 13.34 33.89 4.55
CA LEU A 387 13.83 32.83 5.42
C LEU A 387 15.24 32.43 4.98
N THR A 388 16.13 32.20 5.92
CA THR A 388 17.52 31.79 5.61
C THR A 388 17.86 30.54 6.38
N LEU A 389 18.17 29.47 5.65
CA LEU A 389 18.64 28.21 6.19
C LEU A 389 20.18 28.15 6.14
N ALA A 390 20.77 27.42 7.09
CA ALA A 390 22.20 27.11 7.04
C ALA A 390 22.52 26.27 5.78
N ALA A 391 23.73 26.44 5.22
CA ALA A 391 24.19 25.56 4.16
C ALA A 391 24.62 24.20 4.72
N PRO A 392 24.14 23.06 4.17
CA PRO A 392 24.65 21.76 4.54
C PRO A 392 26.08 21.58 4.01
N ALA A 393 26.80 20.63 4.61
CA ALA A 393 28.03 20.10 4.04
C ALA A 393 27.66 19.08 2.95
N PRO A 394 28.14 19.22 1.70
CA PRO A 394 28.01 18.16 0.70
C PRO A 394 29.03 17.06 1.01
N VAL A 395 28.55 15.88 1.39
CA VAL A 395 29.38 14.73 1.74
C VAL A 395 29.23 13.68 0.64
N ARG A 396 30.23 13.57 -0.24
CA ARG A 396 30.29 12.51 -1.24
C ARG A 396 30.76 11.21 -0.59
N ILE A 397 29.99 10.16 -0.74
CA ILE A 397 30.23 8.84 -0.14
C ILE A 397 30.33 7.83 -1.26
N THR A 398 31.40 7.04 -1.25
CA THR A 398 31.53 5.87 -2.13
C THR A 398 31.64 4.60 -1.31
N THR A 399 30.95 3.54 -1.74
CA THR A 399 30.96 2.23 -1.08
C THR A 399 31.53 1.15 -2.00
N SER A 400 32.44 0.34 -1.46
CA SER A 400 33.08 -0.75 -2.21
C SER A 400 33.21 -2.04 -1.40
N ASP A 401 33.26 -3.18 -2.10
CA ASP A 401 33.80 -4.44 -1.60
C ASP A 401 35.08 -4.73 -2.39
N GLY A 402 36.23 -4.67 -1.71
CA GLY A 402 37.52 -4.56 -2.38
C GLY A 402 37.55 -3.37 -3.36
N ASP A 403 37.85 -3.66 -4.62
CA ASP A 403 37.91 -2.67 -5.72
C ASP A 403 36.57 -2.48 -6.44
N ALA A 404 35.54 -3.28 -6.14
CA ALA A 404 34.24 -3.20 -6.79
C ALA A 404 33.32 -2.21 -6.08
N ALA A 405 32.75 -1.26 -6.83
CA ALA A 405 31.69 -0.40 -6.30
C ALA A 405 30.42 -1.23 -6.07
N ILE A 406 29.79 -1.05 -4.90
CA ILE A 406 28.62 -1.83 -4.50
C ILE A 406 27.48 -0.93 -4.00
N PRO A 407 26.21 -1.31 -4.23
CA PRO A 407 25.08 -0.63 -3.63
C PRO A 407 25.11 -0.70 -2.10
N ALA A 408 24.64 0.35 -1.43
CA ALA A 408 24.61 0.41 0.02
C ALA A 408 23.49 1.30 0.57
N ARG A 409 22.99 0.93 1.75
CA ARG A 409 22.15 1.78 2.61
C ARG A 409 23.05 2.69 3.43
N LEU A 410 22.81 3.99 3.36
CA LEU A 410 23.50 5.03 4.13
C LEU A 410 22.53 5.69 5.09
N GLN A 411 22.89 5.79 6.34
CA GLN A 411 22.02 6.32 7.40
C GLN A 411 22.78 7.37 8.21
N LEU A 412 22.16 8.53 8.41
CA LEU A 412 22.68 9.58 9.27
C LEU A 412 21.88 9.61 10.57
N LEU A 413 22.56 9.39 11.68
CA LEU A 413 22.00 9.39 13.02
C LEU A 413 22.57 10.55 13.84
N PRO A 414 21.79 11.14 14.76
CA PRO A 414 22.33 12.05 15.75
C PRO A 414 23.33 11.31 16.64
N VAL A 415 24.41 11.98 17.03
CA VAL A 415 25.30 11.44 18.07
C VAL A 415 24.60 11.43 19.43
N GLY A 416 25.09 10.64 20.37
CA GLY A 416 24.49 10.51 21.70
C GLY A 416 24.21 11.86 22.37
N GLY A 417 22.95 12.09 22.77
CA GLY A 417 22.49 13.32 23.41
C GLY A 417 22.03 14.44 22.46
N GLN A 418 22.18 14.27 21.14
CA GLN A 418 21.63 15.19 20.15
C GLN A 418 20.20 14.80 19.78
N ALA A 419 19.28 15.77 19.80
CA ALA A 419 17.90 15.59 19.32
C ALA A 419 17.76 16.09 17.88
N LEU A 420 16.86 15.46 17.13
CA LEU A 420 16.36 16.04 15.89
C LEU A 420 15.33 17.14 16.20
N PRO A 421 15.17 18.16 15.33
CA PRO A 421 14.11 19.14 15.46
C PRO A 421 12.73 18.49 15.53
N ASP A 422 11.90 18.95 16.46
CA ASP A 422 10.56 18.42 16.63
C ASP A 422 9.56 19.13 15.70
N LEU A 423 9.35 18.56 14.52
CA LEU A 423 8.41 19.05 13.52
C LEU A 423 7.02 18.43 13.71
N PRO A 424 5.95 19.17 13.99
CA PRO A 424 4.64 18.56 14.26
C PRO A 424 4.19 17.58 13.16
N GLU A 425 3.64 16.43 13.53
CA GLU A 425 3.22 15.38 12.58
C GLU A 425 2.27 15.90 11.49
N HIS A 426 1.36 16.79 11.88
CA HIS A 426 0.39 17.43 10.98
C HIS A 426 1.02 18.36 9.93
N PHE A 427 2.35 18.56 9.94
CA PHE A 427 3.06 19.23 8.86
C PHE A 427 3.25 18.33 7.64
N GLY A 428 3.09 17.00 7.79
CA GLY A 428 3.28 16.03 6.71
C GLY A 428 4.74 15.98 6.23
N GLU A 429 5.69 16.13 7.15
CA GLU A 429 7.13 16.03 6.91
C GLU A 429 7.60 14.57 7.03
N THR A 430 8.45 14.12 6.11
CA THR A 430 8.98 12.74 6.15
C THR A 430 9.88 12.56 7.37
N ARG A 431 9.55 11.58 8.22
CA ARG A 431 10.36 11.15 9.37
C ARG A 431 10.86 9.71 9.14
N PHE A 432 12.09 9.44 9.55
CA PHE A 432 12.68 8.10 9.51
C PHE A 432 12.67 7.46 10.90
N ALA A 433 12.48 6.14 10.97
CA ALA A 433 12.45 5.41 12.23
C ALA A 433 13.78 5.46 12.99
N GLY A 434 13.72 5.24 14.31
CA GLY A 434 14.87 5.19 15.22
C GLY A 434 15.74 6.45 15.20
N ASN A 435 15.10 7.63 15.21
CA ASN A 435 15.75 8.95 15.28
C ASN A 435 16.76 9.23 14.16
N ARG A 436 16.56 8.68 12.96
CA ARG A 436 17.43 8.96 11.81
C ARG A 436 17.12 10.32 11.21
N LEU A 437 18.17 11.08 10.94
CA LEU A 437 18.10 12.31 10.16
C LEU A 437 17.73 11.99 8.71
N LYS A 438 18.42 11.01 8.12
CA LYS A 438 18.25 10.63 6.72
C LYS A 438 18.60 9.16 6.52
N VAL A 439 17.87 8.52 5.61
CA VAL A 439 18.23 7.24 4.98
C VAL A 439 18.35 7.46 3.47
N GLU A 440 19.41 6.96 2.88
CA GLU A 440 19.69 6.98 1.45
C GLU A 440 20.02 5.57 0.97
N PHE A 441 19.46 5.17 -0.17
CA PHE A 441 19.72 3.89 -0.81
C PHE A 441 20.54 4.11 -2.09
N SER A 442 21.86 4.06 -1.97
CA SER A 442 22.74 4.27 -3.12
C SER A 442 22.84 2.99 -3.95
N VAL A 443 22.27 3.00 -5.15
CA VAL A 443 22.34 1.85 -6.07
C VAL A 443 23.70 1.76 -6.78
N SER A 444 24.31 2.91 -7.11
CA SER A 444 25.62 2.97 -7.77
C SER A 444 26.80 2.73 -6.83
N GLY A 445 26.58 2.88 -5.52
CA GLY A 445 27.66 2.97 -4.54
C GLY A 445 28.42 4.30 -4.58
N ASP A 446 27.89 5.34 -5.23
CA ASP A 446 28.45 6.70 -5.26
C ASP A 446 27.31 7.72 -5.18
N THR A 447 27.22 8.43 -4.06
CA THR A 447 26.18 9.44 -3.83
C THR A 447 26.74 10.63 -3.05
N THR A 448 26.04 11.76 -3.10
CA THR A 448 26.37 12.95 -2.30
C THR A 448 25.20 13.31 -1.41
N LEU A 449 25.43 13.30 -0.09
CA LEU A 449 24.45 13.69 0.91
C LEU A 449 24.62 15.17 1.29
N ALA A 450 23.51 15.87 1.40
CA ALA A 450 23.46 17.17 2.07
C ALA A 450 23.33 16.94 3.58
N VAL A 451 24.43 17.14 4.32
CA VAL A 451 24.48 16.90 5.77
C VAL A 451 24.40 18.23 6.52
N PRO A 452 23.39 18.45 7.39
CA PRO A 452 23.29 19.67 8.18
C PRO A 452 24.56 19.89 9.03
N PRO A 453 24.97 21.15 9.28
CA PRO A 453 26.13 21.43 10.13
C PRO A 453 25.99 20.80 11.52
N GLY A 454 27.05 20.18 12.03
CA GLY A 454 27.05 19.46 13.29
C GLY A 454 27.85 18.15 13.23
N THR A 455 27.76 17.35 14.29
CA THR A 455 28.39 16.03 14.34
C THR A 455 27.31 14.96 14.22
N TRP A 456 27.51 14.01 13.32
CA TRP A 456 26.56 12.93 13.02
C TRP A 456 27.28 11.59 13.04
N GLU A 457 26.54 10.50 13.25
CA GLU A 457 27.01 9.14 12.99
C GLU A 457 26.51 8.71 11.62
N LEU A 458 27.43 8.44 10.69
CA LEU A 458 27.13 7.80 9.41
C LEU A 458 27.25 6.29 9.57
N VAL A 459 26.21 5.56 9.19
CA VAL A 459 26.19 4.11 9.10
C VAL A 459 26.04 3.71 7.65
N ALA A 460 26.91 2.83 7.16
CA ALA A 460 26.79 2.20 5.84
C ALA A 460 26.64 0.69 6.00
N SER A 461 25.70 0.09 5.26
CA SER A 461 25.39 -1.34 5.30
C SER A 461 24.96 -1.89 3.93
N ARG A 462 25.16 -3.20 3.71
CA ARG A 462 24.70 -3.94 2.53
C ARG A 462 24.10 -5.30 2.91
N GLY A 463 22.89 -5.27 3.47
CA GLY A 463 22.18 -6.49 3.87
C GLY A 463 22.88 -7.28 4.98
N PHE A 464 22.55 -8.57 5.06
CA PHE A 464 23.00 -9.46 6.14
C PHE A 464 24.33 -10.18 5.85
N GLU A 465 24.80 -10.12 4.60
CA GLU A 465 26.03 -10.81 4.16
C GLU A 465 27.29 -9.98 4.32
N HIS A 466 27.15 -8.67 4.57
CA HIS A 466 28.25 -7.73 4.70
C HIS A 466 28.36 -7.22 6.14
N ASP A 467 29.56 -6.77 6.49
CA ASP A 467 29.76 -6.04 7.75
C ASP A 467 29.22 -4.60 7.66
N VAL A 468 29.07 -3.94 8.81
CA VAL A 468 28.54 -2.57 8.91
C VAL A 468 29.65 -1.59 9.26
N VAL A 469 29.71 -0.47 8.53
CA VAL A 469 30.64 0.63 8.85
C VAL A 469 29.92 1.72 9.61
N ARG A 470 30.48 2.12 10.74
CA ARG A 470 30.06 3.30 11.52
C ARG A 470 31.18 4.34 11.51
N ARG A 471 30.85 5.58 11.15
CA ARG A 471 31.84 6.67 11.04
C ARG A 471 31.26 7.99 11.56
N PRO A 472 31.91 8.65 12.54
CA PRO A 472 31.53 10.00 12.90
C PRO A 472 31.83 10.96 11.74
N VAL A 473 30.90 11.87 11.46
CA VAL A 473 31.00 12.91 10.42
C VAL A 473 30.76 14.26 11.08
N THR A 474 31.78 15.11 11.11
CA THR A 474 31.64 16.51 11.53
C THR A 474 31.42 17.37 10.29
N ALA A 475 30.16 17.69 10.01
CA ALA A 475 29.75 18.53 8.90
C ALA A 475 29.94 20.01 9.25
N VAL A 476 30.74 20.72 8.45
CA VAL A 476 30.92 22.18 8.54
C VAL A 476 30.13 22.82 7.41
N SER A 477 29.37 23.87 7.70
CA SER A 477 28.48 24.52 6.75
C SER A 477 29.19 24.87 5.44
N GLY A 478 28.67 24.36 4.31
CA GLY A 478 29.20 24.60 2.97
C GLY A 478 30.53 23.90 2.64
N VAL A 479 31.16 23.19 3.57
CA VAL A 479 32.45 22.53 3.34
C VAL A 479 32.22 21.12 2.81
N ALA A 480 32.69 20.87 1.58
CA ALA A 480 32.60 19.56 0.97
C ALA A 480 33.50 18.52 1.64
N GLN A 481 33.03 17.28 1.74
CA GLN A 481 33.79 16.15 2.28
C GLN A 481 33.66 14.93 1.35
N ARG A 482 34.68 14.07 1.40
CA ARG A 482 34.68 12.78 0.71
C ARG A 482 34.93 11.66 1.71
N LEU A 483 34.10 10.63 1.66
CA LEU A 483 34.22 9.44 2.48
C LEU A 483 34.20 8.20 1.58
N ASP A 484 35.32 7.50 1.49
CA ASP A 484 35.38 6.19 0.85
C ASP A 484 35.21 5.13 1.94
N LEU A 485 34.19 4.27 1.82
CA LEU A 485 33.80 3.26 2.81
C LEU A 485 33.90 1.86 2.19
N VAL A 486 34.59 0.94 2.86
CA VAL A 486 34.68 -0.45 2.43
C VAL A 486 33.71 -1.29 3.25
N LEU A 487 32.81 -2.00 2.57
CA LEU A 487 31.83 -2.91 3.15
C LEU A 487 32.20 -4.33 2.71
N PRO A 488 33.02 -5.07 3.46
CA PRO A 488 33.44 -6.40 3.07
C PRO A 488 32.26 -7.38 3.15
N ARG A 489 32.12 -8.25 2.14
CA ARG A 489 31.27 -9.44 2.27
C ARG A 489 31.94 -10.41 3.25
N VAL A 490 31.20 -10.79 4.29
CA VAL A 490 31.68 -11.68 5.37
C VAL A 490 30.95 -13.02 5.38
N ILE A 491 29.85 -13.15 4.64
CA ILE A 491 29.15 -14.41 4.42
C ILE A 491 29.05 -14.67 2.92
N ASP A 492 29.50 -15.85 2.50
CA ASP A 492 29.35 -16.34 1.13
C ASP A 492 28.17 -17.32 1.05
N THR A 493 27.32 -17.18 0.03
CA THR A 493 26.09 -17.96 -0.18
C THR A 493 25.99 -18.47 -1.63
N PRO A 494 26.99 -19.24 -2.11
CA PRO A 494 27.08 -19.57 -3.53
C PRO A 494 25.88 -20.38 -4.02
N GLY A 495 25.29 -19.92 -5.12
CA GLY A 495 24.11 -20.50 -5.74
C GLY A 495 22.81 -20.30 -4.95
N VAL A 496 22.81 -19.41 -3.96
CA VAL A 496 21.64 -19.04 -3.15
C VAL A 496 21.24 -17.60 -3.48
N MET A 497 19.95 -17.35 -3.60
CA MET A 497 19.40 -15.99 -3.72
C MET A 497 18.25 -15.81 -2.77
N CYS A 498 18.12 -14.61 -2.22
CA CYS A 498 17.05 -14.30 -1.28
C CYS A 498 15.98 -13.41 -1.93
N GLY A 499 14.73 -13.72 -1.64
CA GLY A 499 13.57 -12.97 -2.09
C GLY A 499 12.68 -12.52 -0.95
N ASP A 500 11.96 -11.45 -1.24
CA ASP A 500 10.87 -10.95 -0.42
C ASP A 500 9.62 -11.00 -1.30
N PHE A 501 8.67 -11.84 -0.89
CA PHE A 501 7.54 -12.26 -1.71
C PHE A 501 6.28 -11.41 -1.45
N HIS A 502 6.40 -10.38 -0.61
CA HIS A 502 5.27 -9.58 -0.14
C HIS A 502 5.70 -8.10 0.02
N ILE A 503 5.62 -7.32 -1.06
CA ILE A 503 6.02 -5.91 -1.11
C ILE A 503 4.93 -5.07 -1.76
N HIS A 504 4.50 -4.02 -1.06
CA HIS A 504 3.56 -3.02 -1.52
C HIS A 504 4.26 -1.72 -1.89
N THR A 505 3.72 -1.03 -2.89
CA THR A 505 4.12 0.32 -3.28
C THR A 505 2.89 1.23 -3.29
N TRP A 506 3.09 2.50 -3.58
CA TRP A 506 2.01 3.47 -3.85
C TRP A 506 0.99 3.06 -4.93
N ARG A 507 1.14 1.91 -5.60
CA ARG A 507 0.09 1.32 -6.42
C ARG A 507 -0.98 0.63 -5.57
N SER A 508 -0.60 -0.05 -4.48
CA SER A 508 -1.51 -0.48 -3.42
C SER A 508 -2.19 0.71 -2.73
N ASN A 509 -3.38 0.47 -2.20
CA ASN A 509 -4.17 1.44 -1.43
C ASN A 509 -3.48 1.94 -0.15
N ASP A 510 -2.70 1.08 0.49
CA ASP A 510 -2.19 1.25 1.86
C ASP A 510 -0.68 1.50 1.96
N SER A 511 -0.01 1.74 0.84
CA SER A 511 1.38 2.18 0.82
C SER A 511 1.51 3.58 0.20
N GLY A 512 2.42 4.38 0.76
CA GLY A 512 2.78 5.70 0.23
C GLY A 512 4.15 5.73 -0.45
N ASP A 513 4.86 4.61 -0.47
CA ASP A 513 6.23 4.55 -0.94
C ASP A 513 6.30 4.38 -2.46
N ASP A 514 7.14 5.19 -3.09
CA ASP A 514 7.46 5.06 -4.52
C ASP A 514 8.10 3.69 -4.84
N ALA A 515 7.71 3.11 -5.97
CA ALA A 515 8.18 1.81 -6.40
C ALA A 515 9.70 1.78 -6.67
N THR A 516 10.27 2.84 -7.23
CA THR A 516 11.72 2.93 -7.48
C THR A 516 12.49 3.00 -6.16
N TRP A 517 11.96 3.73 -5.18
CA TRP A 517 12.53 3.80 -3.83
C TRP A 517 12.53 2.42 -3.15
N LYS A 518 11.43 1.65 -3.24
CA LYS A 518 11.35 0.26 -2.72
C LYS A 518 12.43 -0.63 -3.32
N VAL A 519 12.58 -0.61 -4.64
CA VAL A 519 13.61 -1.38 -5.35
C VAL A 519 15.02 -0.95 -4.95
N ALA A 520 15.28 0.35 -4.86
CA ALA A 520 16.59 0.87 -4.41
C ALA A 520 16.91 0.36 -2.99
N SER A 521 15.93 0.32 -2.09
CA SER A 521 16.10 -0.21 -0.73
C SER A 521 16.43 -1.71 -0.72
N ALA A 522 15.74 -2.51 -1.55
CA ALA A 522 16.00 -3.94 -1.69
C ALA A 522 17.44 -4.21 -2.15
N ILE A 523 17.88 -3.51 -3.20
CA ILE A 523 19.23 -3.67 -3.78
C ILE A 523 20.32 -3.20 -2.80
N ALA A 524 20.08 -2.08 -2.12
CA ALA A 524 20.98 -1.55 -1.10
C ALA A 524 21.15 -2.51 0.08
N ASP A 525 20.13 -3.32 0.39
CA ASP A 525 20.16 -4.36 1.43
C ASP A 525 20.48 -5.76 0.89
N GLY A 526 21.03 -5.85 -0.32
CA GLY A 526 21.44 -7.12 -0.93
C GLY A 526 20.29 -8.12 -1.05
N LEU A 527 19.13 -7.68 -1.50
CA LEU A 527 18.01 -8.55 -1.84
C LEU A 527 17.93 -8.70 -3.36
N GLU A 528 18.07 -9.93 -3.86
CA GLU A 528 18.14 -10.22 -5.30
C GLU A 528 16.76 -10.31 -5.96
N LEU A 529 15.74 -10.71 -5.19
CA LEU A 529 14.39 -10.98 -5.70
C LEU A 529 13.32 -10.17 -4.95
N PRO A 530 13.20 -8.85 -5.21
CA PRO A 530 12.01 -8.11 -4.80
C PRO A 530 10.82 -8.53 -5.67
N VAL A 531 9.77 -9.07 -5.03
CA VAL A 531 8.53 -9.46 -5.70
C VAL A 531 7.45 -8.45 -5.37
N ARG A 532 6.79 -7.91 -6.39
CA ARG A 532 5.77 -6.87 -6.25
C ARG A 532 4.40 -7.51 -6.10
N SER A 533 3.74 -7.29 -4.97
CA SER A 533 2.50 -7.99 -4.60
C SER A 533 1.42 -6.97 -4.23
N GLU A 534 1.11 -6.04 -5.13
CA GLU A 534 0.07 -5.03 -4.85
C GLU A 534 -1.29 -5.71 -4.60
N HIS A 535 -2.14 -5.06 -3.80
CA HIS A 535 -3.52 -5.47 -3.60
C HIS A 535 -4.28 -5.43 -4.92
N GLU A 536 -4.83 -6.57 -5.31
CA GLU A 536 -5.75 -6.69 -6.45
C GLU A 536 -5.20 -6.18 -7.80
N TYR A 537 -3.88 -5.98 -7.94
CA TYR A 537 -3.25 -5.54 -9.19
C TYR A 537 -1.96 -6.30 -9.51
N VAL A 538 -1.88 -6.89 -10.70
CA VAL A 538 -0.70 -7.66 -11.13
C VAL A 538 0.39 -6.73 -11.65
N ALA A 539 1.56 -6.72 -11.01
CA ALA A 539 2.69 -5.90 -11.45
C ALA A 539 4.04 -6.55 -11.12
N ASP A 540 5.11 -6.05 -11.73
CA ASP A 540 6.50 -6.40 -11.39
C ASP A 540 7.36 -5.14 -11.15
N PHE A 541 8.65 -5.35 -10.85
CA PHE A 541 9.66 -4.30 -10.66
C PHE A 541 10.65 -4.16 -11.83
N SER A 542 10.37 -4.77 -12.98
CA SER A 542 11.31 -4.83 -14.10
C SER A 542 11.65 -3.44 -14.65
N ALA A 543 10.66 -2.54 -14.69
CA ALA A 543 10.84 -1.17 -15.16
C ALA A 543 11.70 -0.33 -14.20
N GLU A 544 11.44 -0.42 -12.90
CA GLU A 544 12.16 0.29 -11.85
C GLU A 544 13.62 -0.20 -11.73
N ILE A 545 13.86 -1.51 -11.82
CA ILE A 545 15.22 -2.09 -11.85
C ILE A 545 16.00 -1.60 -13.07
N ALA A 546 15.36 -1.54 -14.24
CA ALA A 546 15.98 -1.02 -15.46
C ALA A 546 16.30 0.48 -15.34
N ALA A 547 15.37 1.27 -14.80
CA ALA A 547 15.56 2.71 -14.58
C ALA A 547 16.74 3.02 -13.64
N LEU A 548 16.95 2.16 -12.64
CA LEU A 548 18.08 2.23 -11.71
C LEU A 548 19.39 1.66 -12.29
N GLY A 549 19.36 1.02 -13.47
CA GLY A 549 20.51 0.32 -14.03
C GLY A 549 20.97 -0.88 -13.20
N ALA A 550 20.06 -1.47 -12.43
CA ALA A 550 20.39 -2.40 -11.35
C ALA A 550 20.20 -3.89 -11.70
N GLY A 551 20.05 -4.24 -12.98
CA GLY A 551 19.82 -5.62 -13.41
C GLY A 551 20.94 -6.60 -13.05
N ALA A 552 22.13 -6.13 -12.70
CA ALA A 552 23.20 -6.98 -12.16
C ALA A 552 22.97 -7.39 -10.69
N TRP A 553 22.09 -6.70 -9.97
CA TRP A 553 21.86 -6.87 -8.54
C TRP A 553 20.51 -7.48 -8.20
N ALA A 554 19.49 -7.24 -9.02
CA ALA A 554 18.15 -7.72 -8.72
C ALA A 554 17.36 -8.09 -9.98
N ARG A 555 16.33 -8.92 -9.77
CA ARG A 555 15.33 -9.28 -10.76
C ARG A 555 13.93 -9.18 -10.18
N GLY A 556 13.07 -8.40 -10.84
CA GLY A 556 11.65 -8.31 -10.52
C GLY A 556 10.91 -9.54 -11.01
N LEU A 557 9.92 -9.98 -10.22
CA LEU A 557 8.99 -11.03 -10.58
C LEU A 557 7.56 -10.49 -10.41
N GLY A 558 6.70 -10.82 -11.37
CA GLY A 558 5.30 -10.43 -11.32
C GLY A 558 4.52 -11.23 -10.29
N SER A 559 3.74 -10.54 -9.46
CA SER A 559 2.88 -11.13 -8.44
C SER A 559 1.69 -10.21 -8.16
N ILE A 560 0.87 -10.62 -7.21
CA ILE A 560 -0.28 -9.94 -6.66
C ILE A 560 -0.43 -10.44 -5.23
N GLU A 561 -0.85 -9.56 -4.32
CA GLU A 561 -1.55 -10.03 -3.14
C GLU A 561 -3.03 -10.07 -3.49
N LEU A 562 -3.54 -11.28 -3.72
CA LEU A 562 -4.97 -11.49 -3.91
C LEU A 562 -5.63 -11.28 -2.56
N THR A 563 -6.53 -10.31 -2.49
CA THR A 563 -7.11 -9.82 -1.25
C THR A 563 -8.61 -9.98 -1.30
N SER A 564 -9.11 -10.94 -0.53
CA SER A 564 -10.56 -11.15 -0.36
C SER A 564 -11.18 -10.23 0.70
N PHE A 565 -10.49 -9.13 1.05
CA PHE A 565 -10.84 -8.09 2.02
C PHE A 565 -11.64 -8.61 3.22
N GLU A 566 -10.95 -9.10 4.24
CA GLU A 566 -11.51 -9.67 5.48
C GLU A 566 -12.62 -10.75 5.31
N VAL A 567 -12.86 -11.30 4.12
CA VAL A 567 -13.76 -12.45 3.97
C VAL A 567 -13.03 -13.75 4.29
N TRP A 568 -11.92 -14.04 3.61
CA TRP A 568 -11.10 -15.24 3.88
C TRP A 568 -9.59 -14.96 3.84
N GLY A 569 -9.20 -13.67 3.85
CA GLY A 569 -7.83 -13.21 3.98
C GLY A 569 -7.12 -12.95 2.66
N HIS A 570 -5.80 -13.11 2.70
CA HIS A 570 -4.88 -12.66 1.66
C HIS A 570 -3.94 -13.77 1.20
N MET A 571 -3.61 -13.76 -0.09
CA MET A 571 -2.83 -14.81 -0.72
C MET A 571 -1.85 -14.22 -1.73
N GLY A 572 -0.56 -14.51 -1.54
CA GLY A 572 0.45 -14.24 -2.55
C GLY A 572 0.27 -15.19 -3.73
N VAL A 573 0.12 -14.66 -4.93
CA VAL A 573 0.07 -15.46 -6.16
C VAL A 573 1.25 -15.09 -7.04
N PHE A 574 2.12 -16.06 -7.31
CA PHE A 574 3.29 -15.85 -8.17
C PHE A 574 3.71 -17.16 -8.87
N PRO A 575 4.41 -17.09 -10.01
CA PRO A 575 4.62 -15.90 -10.80
C PRO A 575 3.40 -15.57 -11.67
N LEU A 576 3.17 -14.28 -11.91
CA LEU A 576 2.16 -13.78 -12.83
C LEU A 576 2.79 -12.91 -13.91
N THR A 577 2.19 -12.91 -15.10
CA THR A 577 2.54 -11.96 -16.17
C THR A 577 1.48 -10.87 -16.23
N PRO A 578 1.82 -9.58 -16.00
CA PRO A 578 0.86 -8.49 -16.17
C PRO A 578 0.31 -8.44 -17.60
N ASP A 579 -1.02 -8.40 -17.75
CA ASP A 579 -1.71 -8.20 -19.02
C ASP A 579 -2.52 -6.89 -18.98
N PRO A 580 -1.97 -5.77 -19.48
CA PRO A 580 -2.61 -4.46 -19.39
C PRO A 580 -3.90 -4.34 -20.24
N THR A 581 -4.30 -5.39 -20.96
CA THR A 581 -5.58 -5.43 -21.69
C THR A 581 -6.72 -6.01 -20.86
N LYS A 582 -6.44 -6.40 -19.61
CA LYS A 582 -7.37 -6.99 -18.65
C LYS A 582 -7.47 -6.10 -17.42
N VAL A 583 -8.63 -6.17 -16.76
CA VAL A 583 -8.87 -5.52 -15.47
C VAL A 583 -7.74 -5.85 -14.51
N ASN A 584 -7.17 -4.81 -13.89
CA ASN A 584 -6.08 -4.87 -12.95
C ASN A 584 -4.87 -5.70 -13.42
N ALA A 585 -4.56 -5.53 -14.70
CA ALA A 585 -3.50 -6.26 -15.39
C ALA A 585 -3.64 -7.79 -15.35
N GLY A 586 -4.89 -8.29 -15.24
CA GLY A 586 -5.20 -9.73 -15.24
C GLY A 586 -5.27 -10.37 -13.86
N ALA A 587 -5.64 -9.59 -12.84
CA ALA A 587 -5.87 -10.07 -11.48
C ALA A 587 -6.88 -11.23 -11.44
N PRO A 588 -6.65 -12.30 -10.66
CA PRO A 588 -7.63 -13.37 -10.51
C PRO A 588 -8.88 -12.88 -9.76
N ALA A 589 -10.07 -13.16 -10.30
CA ALA A 589 -11.32 -12.80 -9.64
C ALA A 589 -11.62 -13.75 -8.47
N TRP A 590 -12.02 -13.16 -7.34
CA TRP A 590 -12.52 -13.90 -6.16
C TRP A 590 -14.00 -13.64 -5.86
N GLN A 591 -14.62 -12.74 -6.62
CA GLN A 591 -16.05 -12.45 -6.60
C GLN A 591 -16.60 -12.40 -8.04
N THR A 592 -17.90 -12.63 -8.17
CA THR A 592 -18.69 -12.23 -9.32
C THR A 592 -19.72 -11.19 -8.88
N PHE A 593 -20.03 -10.23 -9.72
CA PHE A 593 -20.95 -9.13 -9.41
C PHE A 593 -21.75 -8.73 -10.66
N PRO A 594 -22.86 -7.99 -10.49
CA PRO A 594 -23.61 -7.40 -11.60
C PRO A 594 -22.72 -6.71 -12.63
N SER A 595 -23.17 -6.66 -13.87
CA SER A 595 -22.51 -5.89 -14.94
C SER A 595 -23.53 -5.13 -15.77
N ALA A 596 -23.10 -4.25 -16.66
CA ALA A 596 -24.01 -3.58 -17.60
C ALA A 596 -24.80 -4.60 -18.46
N ASP A 597 -24.16 -5.72 -18.85
CA ASP A 597 -24.78 -6.77 -19.67
C ASP A 597 -25.72 -7.68 -18.87
N ASP A 598 -25.50 -7.81 -17.56
CA ASP A 598 -26.31 -8.61 -16.64
C ASP A 598 -26.42 -7.89 -15.28
N PRO A 599 -27.25 -6.84 -15.18
CA PRO A 599 -27.32 -5.99 -13.99
C PRO A 599 -28.06 -6.62 -12.82
N ASP A 600 -28.74 -7.75 -13.05
CA ASP A 600 -29.46 -8.52 -12.03
C ASP A 600 -28.66 -9.73 -11.52
N ALA A 601 -27.43 -9.95 -12.01
CA ALA A 601 -26.58 -11.04 -11.55
C ALA A 601 -26.25 -10.88 -10.05
N PRO A 602 -26.25 -11.97 -9.25
CA PRO A 602 -25.97 -11.86 -7.83
C PRO A 602 -24.50 -11.55 -7.57
N LEU A 603 -24.23 -10.63 -6.63
CA LEU A 603 -22.94 -10.53 -5.97
C LEU A 603 -22.65 -11.84 -5.24
N THR A 604 -21.59 -12.54 -5.63
CA THR A 604 -21.22 -13.85 -5.09
C THR A 604 -19.73 -13.90 -4.79
N THR A 605 -19.37 -14.17 -3.54
CA THR A 605 -18.00 -14.54 -3.17
C THR A 605 -17.71 -15.98 -3.55
N LEU A 606 -16.63 -16.20 -4.30
CA LEU A 606 -16.18 -17.52 -4.71
C LEU A 606 -15.48 -18.23 -3.54
N SER A 607 -15.57 -19.56 -3.51
CA SER A 607 -14.85 -20.33 -2.49
C SER A 607 -13.33 -20.26 -2.73
N PRO A 608 -12.50 -20.26 -1.67
CA PRO A 608 -11.04 -20.23 -1.81
C PRO A 608 -10.52 -21.35 -2.73
N VAL A 609 -11.11 -22.55 -2.64
CA VAL A 609 -10.75 -23.69 -3.49
C VAL A 609 -10.98 -23.39 -4.97
N ALA A 610 -12.13 -22.81 -5.33
CA ALA A 610 -12.44 -22.45 -6.72
C ALA A 610 -11.48 -21.38 -7.25
N VAL A 611 -11.18 -20.37 -6.43
CA VAL A 611 -10.22 -19.31 -6.79
C VAL A 611 -8.82 -19.90 -6.98
N PHE A 612 -8.34 -20.74 -6.07
CA PHE A 612 -7.02 -21.36 -6.16
C PHE A 612 -6.93 -22.35 -7.34
N ASP A 613 -8.01 -23.04 -7.67
CA ASP A 613 -8.11 -23.87 -8.87
C ASP A 613 -7.96 -23.05 -10.15
N ALA A 614 -8.64 -21.91 -10.24
CA ALA A 614 -8.52 -20.98 -11.36
C ALA A 614 -7.11 -20.39 -11.47
N VAL A 615 -6.52 -19.99 -10.34
CA VAL A 615 -5.13 -19.51 -10.26
C VAL A 615 -4.16 -20.56 -10.81
N ARG A 616 -4.25 -21.82 -10.36
CA ARG A 616 -3.37 -22.90 -10.82
C ARG A 616 -3.59 -23.30 -12.27
N ALA A 617 -4.77 -23.05 -12.83
CA ALA A 617 -5.09 -23.34 -14.23
C ALA A 617 -4.53 -22.31 -15.22
N ARG A 618 -3.98 -21.19 -14.73
CA ARG A 618 -3.38 -20.16 -15.57
C ARG A 618 -2.14 -20.67 -16.34
N PRO A 619 -1.82 -20.10 -17.51
CA PRO A 619 -0.66 -20.52 -18.31
C PRO A 619 0.69 -20.44 -17.58
N GLU A 620 0.85 -19.49 -16.66
CA GLU A 620 2.05 -19.34 -15.85
C GLU A 620 2.22 -20.47 -14.81
N ALA A 621 1.15 -21.20 -14.51
CA ALA A 621 1.05 -22.20 -13.44
C ALA A 621 1.57 -21.65 -12.08
N PRO A 622 0.99 -20.56 -11.56
CA PRO A 622 1.41 -19.95 -10.30
C PRO A 622 1.17 -20.86 -9.09
N VAL A 623 1.94 -20.61 -8.03
CA VAL A 623 1.66 -21.12 -6.68
C VAL A 623 0.87 -20.09 -5.88
N VAL A 624 0.16 -20.60 -4.87
CA VAL A 624 -0.54 -19.79 -3.88
C VAL A 624 0.25 -19.89 -2.57
N ILE A 625 0.68 -18.74 -2.05
CA ILE A 625 1.17 -18.56 -0.69
C ILE A 625 -0.02 -18.13 0.16
N ILE A 626 -0.28 -18.81 1.26
CA ILE A 626 -1.23 -18.29 2.26
C ILE A 626 -0.49 -17.20 3.05
N ASN A 627 -0.77 -15.93 2.75
CA ASN A 627 -0.13 -14.78 3.41
C ASN A 627 -0.71 -14.61 4.80
N HIS A 628 0.14 -14.19 5.75
CA HIS A 628 -0.17 -13.94 7.17
C HIS A 628 -1.47 -14.65 7.65
N PRO A 629 -1.48 -15.99 7.76
CA PRO A 629 -2.70 -16.82 7.72
C PRO A 629 -3.67 -16.62 8.89
N ARG A 630 -3.23 -15.92 9.95
CA ARG A 630 -3.99 -15.56 11.15
C ARG A 630 -4.17 -14.05 11.20
N GLY A 631 -5.33 -13.60 11.67
CA GLY A 631 -5.68 -12.17 11.73
C GLY A 631 -7.15 -11.90 12.07
N GLY A 632 -7.90 -12.91 12.50
CA GLY A 632 -9.33 -12.83 12.78
C GLY A 632 -10.18 -13.38 11.63
N ALA A 633 -9.98 -12.86 10.41
CA ALA A 633 -10.69 -13.32 9.21
C ALA A 633 -9.76 -13.92 8.12
N ASN A 634 -8.46 -14.05 8.41
CA ASN A 634 -7.52 -14.66 7.49
C ASN A 634 -7.74 -16.16 7.37
N TYR A 635 -7.16 -16.77 6.32
CA TYR A 635 -7.58 -18.07 5.84
C TYR A 635 -7.64 -19.18 6.90
N PHE A 636 -6.67 -19.25 7.84
CA PHE A 636 -6.68 -20.27 8.89
C PHE A 636 -7.75 -20.02 9.95
N ASP A 637 -8.06 -18.76 10.26
CA ASP A 637 -9.18 -18.43 11.14
C ASP A 637 -10.52 -18.71 10.43
N TYR A 638 -10.62 -18.36 9.15
CA TYR A 638 -11.79 -18.56 8.31
C TYR A 638 -12.22 -20.04 8.22
N VAL A 639 -11.28 -20.95 7.94
CA VAL A 639 -11.59 -22.40 7.88
C VAL A 639 -11.64 -23.05 9.27
N GLY A 640 -11.28 -22.31 10.33
CA GLY A 640 -11.12 -22.82 11.69
C GLY A 640 -10.06 -23.90 11.79
N PHE A 641 -8.86 -23.62 11.29
CA PHE A 641 -7.71 -24.52 11.37
C PHE A 641 -7.24 -24.70 12.83
N ASP A 642 -7.15 -25.96 13.27
CA ASP A 642 -6.61 -26.36 14.57
C ASP A 642 -5.21 -26.98 14.39
N PRO A 643 -4.15 -26.29 14.85
CA PRO A 643 -2.79 -26.79 14.71
C PRO A 643 -2.48 -28.02 15.56
N ALA A 644 -3.28 -28.32 16.60
CA ALA A 644 -3.07 -29.51 17.42
C ALA A 644 -3.46 -30.80 16.69
N THR A 645 -4.46 -30.72 15.82
CA THR A 645 -5.00 -31.86 15.08
C THR A 645 -4.65 -31.84 13.59
N GLY A 646 -4.29 -30.66 13.05
CA GLY A 646 -4.10 -30.43 11.62
C GLY A 646 -5.40 -30.45 10.82
N MET A 647 -6.54 -30.38 11.51
CA MET A 647 -7.87 -30.39 10.89
C MET A 647 -8.46 -28.98 10.82
N VAL A 648 -9.46 -28.84 9.95
CA VAL A 648 -10.24 -27.61 9.76
C VAL A 648 -11.69 -27.87 10.14
N THR A 649 -12.40 -26.82 10.54
CA THR A 649 -13.85 -26.90 10.77
C THR A 649 -14.66 -26.85 9.48
N ASP A 650 -14.19 -26.07 8.48
CA ASP A 650 -14.80 -26.00 7.16
C ASP A 650 -13.93 -26.70 6.12
N ALA A 651 -14.22 -27.98 5.88
CA ALA A 651 -13.53 -28.77 4.87
C ALA A 651 -13.88 -28.38 3.42
N GLY A 652 -15.02 -27.71 3.18
CA GLY A 652 -15.44 -27.27 1.85
C GLY A 652 -14.65 -26.07 1.35
N ALA A 653 -14.19 -25.22 2.27
CA ALA A 653 -13.33 -24.07 1.99
C ALA A 653 -11.83 -24.38 2.05
N TRP A 654 -11.43 -25.58 2.48
CA TRP A 654 -10.03 -25.94 2.67
C TRP A 654 -9.38 -26.51 1.41
N ASP A 655 -8.41 -25.77 0.87
CA ASP A 655 -7.58 -26.23 -0.23
C ASP A 655 -6.51 -27.18 0.31
N THR A 656 -6.52 -28.42 -0.18
CA THR A 656 -5.52 -29.42 0.23
C THR A 656 -4.24 -29.35 -0.59
N ARG A 657 -4.17 -28.45 -1.59
CA ARG A 657 -3.12 -28.42 -2.63
C ARG A 657 -2.10 -27.30 -2.47
N PHE A 658 -2.36 -26.27 -1.68
CA PHE A 658 -1.34 -25.26 -1.38
C PHE A 658 -0.14 -25.90 -0.68
N THR A 659 1.06 -25.40 -0.99
CA THR A 659 2.33 -25.90 -0.47
C THR A 659 3.13 -24.85 0.29
N LEU A 660 2.73 -23.58 0.23
CA LEU A 660 3.46 -22.45 0.83
C LEU A 660 2.58 -21.69 1.82
N VAL A 661 3.18 -21.32 2.95
CA VAL A 661 2.56 -20.46 3.98
C VAL A 661 3.58 -19.40 4.38
N GLU A 662 3.14 -18.16 4.44
CA GLU A 662 3.92 -17.08 5.05
C GLU A 662 3.89 -17.25 6.57
N VAL A 663 4.91 -17.93 7.08
CA VAL A 663 5.06 -18.18 8.52
C VAL A 663 5.64 -16.95 9.22
N PHE A 664 6.45 -16.16 8.51
CA PHE A 664 7.12 -14.99 9.05
C PHE A 664 6.81 -13.75 8.20
N ASN A 665 5.85 -12.96 8.64
CA ASN A 665 5.51 -11.65 8.06
C ASN A 665 6.00 -10.56 9.03
N ASP A 666 7.02 -9.77 8.64
CA ASP A 666 7.73 -8.78 9.49
C ASP A 666 7.98 -9.26 10.95
N SER A 667 8.36 -10.52 11.10
CA SER A 667 8.38 -11.23 12.40
C SER A 667 9.48 -12.28 12.45
N GLY A 668 9.71 -12.84 13.63
CA GLY A 668 10.80 -13.78 13.88
C GLY A 668 10.39 -15.10 14.54
N TRP A 669 11.34 -16.02 14.58
CA TRP A 669 11.17 -17.37 15.16
C TRP A 669 10.48 -17.37 16.53
N ARG A 670 11.00 -16.57 17.47
CA ARG A 670 10.51 -16.56 18.85
C ARG A 670 9.18 -15.83 18.99
N SER A 671 9.00 -14.69 18.31
CA SER A 671 7.77 -13.90 18.41
C SER A 671 6.56 -14.64 17.86
N ASN A 672 6.76 -15.51 16.86
CA ASN A 672 5.68 -16.27 16.23
C ASN A 672 5.59 -17.73 16.71
N ARG A 673 6.38 -18.15 17.70
CA ARG A 673 6.51 -19.55 18.12
C ARG A 673 5.15 -20.20 18.41
N ASP A 674 4.27 -19.48 19.12
CA ASP A 674 2.94 -19.94 19.51
C ASP A 674 1.83 -19.61 18.50
N GLY A 675 2.16 -18.87 17.42
CA GLY A 675 1.25 -18.46 16.36
C GLY A 675 1.48 -19.26 15.07
N THR A 676 1.86 -18.58 14.00
CA THR A 676 2.05 -19.18 12.67
C THR A 676 3.11 -20.29 12.62
N VAL A 677 4.13 -20.25 13.48
CA VAL A 677 5.11 -21.37 13.59
C VAL A 677 4.43 -22.63 14.11
N ARG A 678 3.58 -22.50 15.13
CA ARG A 678 2.77 -23.61 15.64
C ARG A 678 1.81 -24.14 14.57
N ASP A 679 1.19 -23.25 13.80
CA ASP A 679 0.33 -23.65 12.68
C ASP A 679 1.07 -24.47 11.63
N TRP A 680 2.23 -23.98 11.21
CA TRP A 680 3.08 -24.67 10.25
C TRP A 680 3.55 -26.04 10.73
N LEU A 681 4.05 -26.13 11.96
CA LEU A 681 4.48 -27.41 12.54
C LEU A 681 3.31 -28.39 12.73
N GLY A 682 2.10 -27.88 13.03
CA GLY A 682 0.87 -28.66 13.08
C GLY A 682 0.51 -29.28 11.74
N LEU A 683 0.61 -28.51 10.64
CA LEU A 683 0.40 -29.01 9.28
C LEU A 683 1.41 -30.12 8.91
N LEU A 684 2.68 -29.92 9.25
CA LEU A 684 3.74 -30.92 9.03
C LEU A 684 3.48 -32.20 9.82
N LYS A 685 3.12 -32.08 11.10
CA LYS A 685 2.79 -33.20 12.00
C LYS A 685 1.56 -33.99 11.52
N ALA A 686 0.61 -33.32 10.87
CA ALA A 686 -0.53 -33.95 10.20
C ALA A 686 -0.17 -34.60 8.85
N GLY A 687 1.11 -34.63 8.47
CA GLY A 687 1.61 -35.31 7.28
C GLY A 687 1.54 -34.47 6.00
N ARG A 688 1.19 -33.18 6.09
CA ARG A 688 1.19 -32.28 4.92
C ARG A 688 2.59 -31.75 4.68
N LYS A 689 3.07 -31.78 3.43
CA LYS A 689 4.34 -31.15 3.04
C LYS A 689 4.13 -29.67 2.74
N ILE A 690 4.16 -28.85 3.79
CA ILE A 690 4.02 -27.39 3.72
C ILE A 690 5.35 -26.72 4.02
N PHE A 691 5.73 -25.75 3.21
CA PHE A 691 6.97 -25.01 3.35
C PHE A 691 6.68 -23.57 3.78
N ALA A 692 7.51 -23.10 4.70
CA ALA A 692 7.48 -21.73 5.16
C ALA A 692 8.14 -20.81 4.12
N VAL A 693 7.55 -19.63 3.97
CA VAL A 693 8.21 -18.43 3.46
C VAL A 693 8.21 -17.35 4.54
N GLY A 694 9.14 -16.41 4.42
CA GLY A 694 9.15 -15.17 5.17
C GLY A 694 9.33 -13.98 4.25
N SER A 695 8.56 -12.92 4.53
CA SER A 695 8.46 -11.70 3.73
C SER A 695 8.28 -10.48 4.64
N SER A 696 8.51 -9.30 4.10
CA SER A 696 8.42 -8.05 4.88
C SER A 696 7.03 -7.47 5.00
N ASP A 697 6.16 -7.75 4.03
CA ASP A 697 4.86 -7.07 3.91
C ASP A 697 5.04 -5.55 3.95
N SER A 698 6.02 -5.10 3.17
CA SER A 698 6.52 -3.73 3.26
C SER A 698 5.51 -2.78 2.68
N HIS A 699 4.82 -2.05 3.56
CA HIS A 699 3.95 -0.92 3.24
C HIS A 699 4.71 0.41 3.32
N SER A 700 5.67 0.51 4.23
CA SER A 700 6.54 1.67 4.39
C SER A 700 7.93 1.23 4.81
N ILE A 701 8.95 1.66 4.10
CA ILE A 701 10.36 1.36 4.42
C ILE A 701 10.75 1.91 5.80
N THR A 702 10.04 2.91 6.30
CA THR A 702 10.31 3.46 7.63
C THR A 702 9.84 2.54 8.75
N SER A 703 8.74 1.77 8.55
CA SER A 703 8.15 0.93 9.60
C SER A 703 8.33 -0.57 9.36
N SER A 704 8.15 -1.04 8.12
CA SER A 704 8.32 -2.43 7.67
C SER A 704 9.31 -2.46 6.50
N PRO A 705 10.62 -2.57 6.78
CA PRO A 705 11.65 -2.50 5.75
C PRO A 705 11.64 -3.74 4.85
N VAL A 706 11.83 -3.52 3.54
CA VAL A 706 11.93 -4.60 2.55
C VAL A 706 13.04 -5.61 2.92
N GLY A 707 12.75 -6.90 2.77
CA GLY A 707 13.71 -7.99 2.94
C GLY A 707 13.94 -8.46 4.38
N TYR A 708 13.10 -8.04 5.34
CA TYR A 708 13.08 -8.62 6.69
C TYR A 708 11.71 -9.24 7.03
N PRO A 709 11.65 -10.56 7.30
CA PRO A 709 12.63 -11.55 6.87
C PRO A 709 12.62 -11.75 5.35
N ARG A 710 13.61 -12.49 4.84
CA ARG A 710 13.70 -12.90 3.44
C ARG A 710 13.77 -14.41 3.31
N THR A 711 13.27 -14.93 2.20
CA THR A 711 13.33 -16.36 1.88
C THR A 711 14.50 -16.63 0.93
N CYS A 712 15.51 -17.38 1.37
CA CYS A 712 16.72 -17.69 0.62
C CYS A 712 16.63 -19.09 0.01
N MET A 713 16.77 -19.19 -1.31
CA MET A 713 16.50 -20.39 -2.10
C MET A 713 17.76 -20.89 -2.77
N GLN A 714 17.94 -22.21 -2.82
CA GLN A 714 19.01 -22.82 -3.61
C GLN A 714 18.61 -22.84 -5.09
N VAL A 715 19.18 -21.92 -5.88
CA VAL A 715 18.84 -21.71 -7.30
C VAL A 715 19.99 -22.06 -8.26
N GLY A 716 21.19 -22.32 -7.73
CA GLY A 716 22.34 -22.82 -8.49
C GLY A 716 23.06 -21.78 -9.34
N THR A 717 22.77 -20.49 -9.13
CA THR A 717 23.40 -19.35 -9.78
C THR A 717 23.51 -18.18 -8.80
N ASP A 718 24.49 -17.30 -9.02
CA ASP A 718 24.67 -16.02 -8.31
C ASP A 718 24.31 -14.81 -9.19
N ASP A 719 23.83 -15.04 -10.42
CA ASP A 719 23.38 -14.00 -11.34
C ASP A 719 21.83 -13.93 -11.39
N PRO A 720 21.19 -12.88 -10.84
CA PRO A 720 19.73 -12.74 -10.84
C PRO A 720 19.13 -12.77 -12.25
N ARG A 721 19.89 -12.37 -13.27
CA ARG A 721 19.45 -12.37 -14.69
C ARG A 721 19.28 -13.79 -15.23
N ALA A 722 19.93 -14.79 -14.62
CA ALA A 722 19.83 -16.18 -15.03
C ALA A 722 18.59 -16.90 -14.47
N LEU A 723 17.89 -16.30 -13.50
CA LEU A 723 16.70 -16.93 -12.92
C LEU A 723 15.55 -17.07 -13.92
N THR A 724 14.57 -17.89 -13.57
CA THR A 724 13.28 -17.89 -14.27
C THR A 724 12.16 -17.87 -13.24
N PRO A 725 11.01 -17.25 -13.52
CA PRO A 725 9.90 -17.22 -12.58
C PRO A 725 9.48 -18.63 -12.13
N ASN A 726 9.44 -19.58 -13.06
CA ASN A 726 9.12 -20.98 -12.76
C ASN A 726 10.21 -21.70 -11.95
N GLY A 727 11.50 -21.40 -12.19
CA GLY A 727 12.58 -21.97 -11.39
C GLY A 727 12.51 -21.53 -9.92
N VAL A 728 12.18 -20.25 -9.67
CA VAL A 728 11.96 -19.72 -8.31
C VAL A 728 10.73 -20.37 -7.67
N ARG A 729 9.61 -20.46 -8.40
CA ARG A 729 8.40 -21.15 -7.96
C ARG A 729 8.68 -22.60 -7.56
N ASP A 730 9.38 -23.35 -8.41
CA ASP A 730 9.62 -24.77 -8.22
C ASP A 730 10.56 -25.02 -7.04
N ALA A 731 11.59 -24.18 -6.84
CA ALA A 731 12.47 -24.26 -5.67
C ALA A 731 11.70 -24.05 -4.36
N LEU A 732 10.79 -23.06 -4.32
CA LEU A 732 9.95 -22.81 -3.16
C LEU A 732 8.95 -23.95 -2.92
N ALA A 733 8.24 -24.38 -3.96
CA ALA A 733 7.26 -25.46 -3.88
C ALA A 733 7.89 -26.82 -3.51
N ALA A 734 9.19 -27.00 -3.74
CA ALA A 734 9.96 -28.16 -3.30
C ALA A 734 10.53 -28.02 -1.87
N GLY A 735 10.46 -26.83 -1.26
CA GLY A 735 10.99 -26.58 0.08
C GLY A 735 12.50 -26.38 0.13
N HIS A 736 13.15 -26.14 -1.01
CA HIS A 736 14.60 -25.94 -1.13
C HIS A 736 15.01 -24.51 -0.73
N SER A 737 14.56 -24.09 0.46
CA SER A 737 14.76 -22.73 0.97
C SER A 737 14.90 -22.67 2.50
N THR A 738 15.42 -21.54 2.97
CA THR A 738 15.54 -21.17 4.38
C THR A 738 15.04 -19.74 4.56
N ILE A 739 14.48 -19.42 5.72
CA ILE A 739 14.03 -18.06 6.03
C ILE A 739 15.13 -17.40 6.86
N SER A 740 15.55 -16.20 6.47
CA SER A 740 16.58 -15.43 7.14
C SER A 740 16.04 -14.06 7.56
N GLY A 741 16.14 -13.78 8.85
CA GLY A 741 16.06 -12.44 9.43
C GLY A 741 17.43 -11.94 9.85
N GLY A 742 18.52 -12.31 9.15
CA GLY A 742 19.89 -11.91 9.51
C GLY A 742 20.83 -13.07 9.82
N ILE A 743 20.29 -14.27 10.05
CA ILE A 743 21.07 -15.50 10.29
C ILE A 743 20.81 -16.47 9.14
N TYR A 744 21.87 -17.12 8.67
CA TYR A 744 21.82 -18.18 7.66
C TYR A 744 22.03 -19.53 8.35
N VAL A 745 21.10 -20.46 8.16
CA VAL A 745 21.17 -21.80 8.76
C VAL A 745 21.21 -22.83 7.65
N THR A 746 22.25 -23.65 7.62
CA THR A 746 22.31 -24.84 6.76
C THR A 746 22.13 -26.07 7.63
N ALA A 747 21.24 -26.98 7.21
CA ALA A 747 21.04 -28.27 7.84
C ALA A 747 21.03 -29.40 6.80
N ARG A 748 21.63 -30.54 7.14
CA ARG A 748 21.62 -31.76 6.30
C ARG A 748 21.47 -33.02 7.13
N VAL A 749 20.72 -34.00 6.61
CA VAL A 749 20.70 -35.39 7.10
C VAL A 749 21.27 -36.26 6.00
N GLY A 750 22.47 -36.82 6.23
CA GLY A 750 23.24 -37.43 5.14
C GLY A 750 23.53 -36.40 4.04
N THR A 751 23.06 -36.64 2.82
CA THR A 751 23.18 -35.69 1.70
C THR A 751 21.93 -34.81 1.51
N GLY A 752 20.80 -35.14 2.13
CA GLY A 752 19.54 -34.42 1.96
C GLY A 752 19.50 -33.12 2.76
N GLY A 753 18.92 -32.08 2.16
CA GLY A 753 18.71 -30.77 2.78
C GLY A 753 17.23 -30.43 2.96
N PRO A 754 16.89 -29.15 3.25
CA PRO A 754 15.51 -28.68 3.34
C PRO A 754 14.69 -29.12 2.13
N GLY A 755 13.45 -29.59 2.36
CA GLY A 755 12.54 -30.10 1.34
C GLY A 755 12.71 -31.59 0.99
N ASP A 756 13.91 -32.15 1.15
CA ASP A 756 14.22 -33.51 0.75
C ASP A 756 13.60 -34.56 1.68
N THR A 757 13.44 -35.79 1.16
CA THR A 757 13.09 -36.97 1.97
C THR A 757 14.26 -37.94 2.00
N VAL A 758 14.84 -38.13 3.18
CA VAL A 758 15.96 -39.05 3.43
C VAL A 758 15.40 -40.38 3.98
N THR A 759 15.78 -41.50 3.38
CA THR A 759 15.27 -42.85 3.68
C THR A 759 16.39 -43.80 4.06
N GLY A 760 16.06 -44.94 4.69
CA GLY A 760 17.05 -45.95 5.06
C GLY A 760 17.87 -45.58 6.29
N LEU A 761 17.29 -44.74 7.16
CA LEU A 761 17.95 -44.27 8.38
C LEU A 761 17.77 -45.28 9.52
N GLY A 762 18.80 -45.42 10.35
CA GLY A 762 18.66 -46.15 11.61
C GLY A 762 17.74 -45.41 12.61
N PRO A 763 17.46 -46.02 13.77
CA PRO A 763 16.62 -45.40 14.81
C PRO A 763 17.19 -44.09 15.37
N SER A 764 18.47 -43.81 15.13
CA SER A 764 19.13 -42.54 15.42
C SER A 764 19.94 -42.10 14.21
N SER A 765 19.95 -40.79 13.95
CA SER A 765 20.73 -40.16 12.88
C SER A 765 21.30 -38.83 13.37
N MET A 766 22.13 -38.19 12.53
CA MET A 766 22.77 -36.92 12.82
C MET A 766 22.34 -35.86 11.80
N VAL A 767 22.04 -34.67 12.29
CA VAL A 767 21.82 -33.47 11.49
C VAL A 767 23.10 -32.65 11.52
N ALA A 768 23.75 -32.50 10.37
CA ALA A 768 24.86 -31.56 10.23
C ALA A 768 24.29 -30.15 10.12
N VAL A 769 24.66 -29.27 11.06
CA VAL A 769 24.17 -27.89 11.15
C VAL A 769 25.35 -26.92 11.08
N GLU A 770 25.15 -25.84 10.33
CA GLU A 770 26.04 -24.68 10.28
C GLU A 770 25.21 -23.41 10.40
N VAL A 771 25.60 -22.53 11.31
CA VAL A 771 24.97 -21.23 11.55
C VAL A 771 25.96 -20.14 11.18
N ARG A 772 25.57 -19.27 10.24
CA ARG A 772 26.33 -18.10 9.82
C ARG A 772 25.58 -16.82 10.11
N ALA A 773 26.29 -15.79 10.57
CA ALA A 773 25.77 -14.44 10.72
C ALA A 773 26.94 -13.44 10.66
N ALA A 774 26.70 -12.24 10.12
CA ALA A 774 27.71 -11.20 10.12
C ALA A 774 28.07 -10.82 11.58
N PRO A 775 29.31 -10.36 11.88
CA PRO A 775 29.75 -10.13 13.25
C PRO A 775 28.90 -9.15 14.07
N TRP A 776 28.20 -8.22 13.40
CA TRP A 776 27.28 -7.26 14.02
C TRP A 776 25.90 -7.85 14.35
N VAL A 777 25.57 -9.02 13.81
CA VAL A 777 24.31 -9.74 14.06
C VAL A 777 24.46 -10.65 15.28
N ASP A 778 23.45 -10.60 16.13
CA ASP A 778 23.38 -11.35 17.37
C ASP A 778 22.88 -12.79 17.14
N VAL A 779 23.52 -13.76 17.81
CA VAL A 779 23.16 -15.19 17.73
C VAL A 779 23.43 -15.83 19.09
N ASP A 780 22.36 -16.31 19.73
CA ASP A 780 22.40 -16.82 21.10
C ASP A 780 22.14 -18.32 21.21
N ALA A 781 21.35 -18.90 20.31
CA ALA A 781 20.97 -20.30 20.41
C ALA A 781 20.49 -20.91 19.10
N ILE A 782 20.48 -22.25 19.08
CA ILE A 782 19.85 -23.11 18.07
C ILE A 782 18.74 -23.91 18.74
N ASP A 783 17.52 -23.88 18.20
CA ASP A 783 16.48 -24.86 18.50
C ASP A 783 16.49 -25.96 17.44
N LEU A 784 16.62 -27.22 17.88
CA LEU A 784 16.40 -28.40 17.06
C LEU A 784 14.96 -28.88 17.26
N VAL A 785 14.17 -28.85 16.19
CA VAL A 785 12.77 -29.28 16.19
C VAL A 785 12.66 -30.61 15.46
N VAL A 786 12.06 -31.61 16.12
CA VAL A 786 11.75 -32.92 15.54
C VAL A 786 10.25 -33.17 15.73
N ASP A 787 9.55 -33.44 14.63
CA ASP A 787 8.10 -33.73 14.61
C ASP A 787 7.24 -32.68 15.32
N GLY A 788 7.65 -31.42 15.23
CA GLY A 788 6.95 -30.25 15.76
C GLY A 788 7.35 -29.87 17.19
N GLU A 789 8.14 -30.68 17.87
CA GLU A 789 8.59 -30.41 19.24
C GLU A 789 10.05 -29.93 19.24
N THR A 790 10.39 -28.92 20.05
CA THR A 790 11.79 -28.58 20.31
C THR A 790 12.39 -29.68 21.20
N VAL A 791 13.30 -30.49 20.66
CA VAL A 791 13.93 -31.60 21.38
C VAL A 791 15.27 -31.22 22.00
N ASP A 792 15.90 -30.17 21.49
CA ASP A 792 17.14 -29.62 22.05
C ASP A 792 17.23 -28.12 21.79
N THR A 793 17.89 -27.40 22.71
CA THR A 793 18.26 -25.99 22.56
C THR A 793 19.73 -25.85 22.89
N VAL A 794 20.55 -25.60 21.87
CA VAL A 794 22.00 -25.47 21.99
C VAL A 794 22.35 -23.98 22.13
N PRO A 795 22.89 -23.54 23.27
CA PRO A 795 23.37 -22.17 23.39
C PRO A 795 24.62 -21.96 22.52
N ILE A 796 24.69 -20.81 21.86
CA ILE A 796 25.86 -20.34 21.11
C ILE A 796 26.56 -19.27 21.94
N MET A 797 27.78 -19.57 22.36
CA MET A 797 28.64 -18.65 23.10
C MET A 797 29.56 -17.90 22.12
N PRO A 798 30.04 -16.69 22.46
CA PRO A 798 30.99 -15.96 21.62
C PRO A 798 32.26 -16.74 21.22
N GLY A 799 32.68 -17.70 22.05
CA GLY A 799 33.85 -18.56 21.78
C GLY A 799 33.58 -19.73 20.82
N ASP A 800 32.34 -19.97 20.43
CA ASP A 800 31.96 -21.04 19.49
C ASP A 800 32.16 -20.63 18.02
N ALA A 801 32.33 -19.33 17.76
CA ALA A 801 32.60 -18.82 16.43
C ALA A 801 33.94 -19.36 15.90
N ASP A 802 33.99 -19.70 14.60
CA ASP A 802 35.22 -20.21 13.99
C ASP A 802 36.31 -19.11 14.05
N PRO A 803 37.51 -19.42 14.59
CA PRO A 803 38.56 -18.43 14.78
C PRO A 803 39.16 -17.92 13.47
N THR A 804 38.95 -18.63 12.36
CA THR A 804 39.43 -18.26 11.01
C THR A 804 38.34 -17.64 10.14
N ASP A 805 37.07 -17.91 10.45
CA ASP A 805 35.90 -17.31 9.80
C ASP A 805 34.84 -16.97 10.87
N PRO A 806 34.95 -15.80 11.54
CA PRO A 806 34.04 -15.42 12.62
C PRO A 806 32.57 -15.27 12.21
N ALA A 807 32.28 -15.30 10.91
CA ALA A 807 30.91 -15.35 10.42
C ALA A 807 30.27 -16.73 10.60
N VAL A 808 31.05 -17.81 10.69
CA VAL A 808 30.59 -19.13 11.16
C VAL A 808 30.44 -19.05 12.67
N ARG A 809 29.21 -18.90 13.14
CA ARG A 809 28.86 -18.74 14.56
C ARG A 809 28.83 -20.07 15.30
N TRP A 810 28.49 -21.14 14.59
CA TRP A 810 28.43 -22.48 15.13
C TRP A 810 28.46 -23.52 14.00
N ARG A 811 29.14 -24.65 14.20
CA ARG A 811 29.11 -25.80 13.28
C ARG A 811 29.22 -27.11 14.07
N GLY A 812 28.36 -28.07 13.78
CA GLY A 812 28.34 -29.33 14.52
C GLY A 812 27.33 -30.35 14.00
N LEU A 813 27.25 -31.47 14.72
CA LEU A 813 26.29 -32.54 14.49
C LEU A 813 25.32 -32.59 15.68
N LEU A 814 24.02 -32.57 15.40
CA LEU A 814 22.96 -32.70 16.40
C LEU A 814 22.25 -34.05 16.23
N PRO A 815 22.09 -34.85 17.31
CA PRO A 815 21.43 -36.13 17.22
C PRO A 815 19.92 -35.97 17.06
N ILE A 816 19.31 -36.86 16.26
CA ILE A 816 17.86 -36.99 16.14
C ILE A 816 17.47 -38.46 16.28
N ASP A 817 16.29 -38.69 16.84
CA ASP A 817 15.64 -40.00 16.82
C ASP A 817 14.73 -40.10 15.59
N VAL A 818 14.81 -41.22 14.86
CA VAL A 818 13.98 -41.49 13.68
C VAL A 818 12.88 -42.47 14.08
N ARG A 819 11.63 -42.05 13.92
CA ARG A 819 10.47 -42.85 14.32
C ARG A 819 10.33 -44.13 13.50
N ALA A 820 10.06 -45.23 14.19
CA ALA A 820 9.88 -46.55 13.58
C ALA A 820 8.51 -46.76 12.91
N ASP A 821 7.50 -45.96 13.27
CA ASP A 821 6.11 -46.09 12.80
C ASP A 821 5.81 -45.35 11.48
N GLY A 822 6.82 -44.68 10.89
CA GLY A 822 6.68 -43.93 9.65
C GLY A 822 7.48 -42.62 9.68
N GLY A 823 7.38 -41.83 8.61
CA GLY A 823 8.21 -40.64 8.41
C GLY A 823 8.01 -39.53 9.44
N GLY A 824 9.10 -38.82 9.72
CA GLY A 824 9.15 -37.61 10.55
C GLY A 824 9.81 -36.45 9.80
N PHE A 825 10.01 -35.33 10.48
CA PHE A 825 10.71 -34.18 9.93
C PHE A 825 11.58 -33.46 10.96
N VAL A 826 12.58 -32.76 10.45
CA VAL A 826 13.51 -31.95 11.23
C VAL A 826 13.50 -30.51 10.73
N VAL A 827 13.40 -29.56 11.66
CA VAL A 827 13.58 -28.12 11.42
C VAL A 827 14.66 -27.62 12.37
N VAL A 828 15.55 -26.76 11.86
CA VAL A 828 16.60 -26.12 12.67
C VAL A 828 16.38 -24.63 12.61
N ALA A 829 16.30 -23.99 13.77
CA ALA A 829 16.19 -22.53 13.89
C ALA A 829 17.33 -21.99 14.75
N ALA A 830 17.96 -20.89 14.34
CA ALA A 830 18.91 -20.12 15.13
C ALA A 830 18.35 -18.71 15.35
N TYR A 831 18.65 -18.11 16.50
CA TYR A 831 18.12 -16.78 16.86
C TYR A 831 19.04 -16.04 17.83
N GLY A 832 18.90 -14.71 17.87
CA GLY A 832 19.44 -13.85 18.91
C GLY A 832 18.33 -13.12 19.69
N ASP A 833 18.71 -12.22 20.59
CA ASP A 833 17.79 -11.38 21.36
C ASP A 833 18.02 -9.87 21.19
N ARG A 834 19.15 -9.48 20.60
CA ARG A 834 19.45 -8.07 20.29
C ARG A 834 18.98 -7.69 18.89
N ALA A 835 18.31 -6.55 18.79
CA ALA A 835 17.81 -6.05 17.52
C ALA A 835 18.94 -5.77 16.51
N LEU A 836 18.62 -5.87 15.22
CA LEU A 836 19.44 -5.57 14.04
C LEU A 836 19.77 -4.07 13.90
N GLU A 837 19.90 -3.34 15.01
CA GLU A 837 20.20 -1.92 15.00
C GLU A 837 21.64 -1.66 14.54
N PRO A 838 21.86 -0.64 13.68
CA PRO A 838 20.91 0.34 13.19
C PRO A 838 20.43 -0.01 11.77
N VAL A 839 20.56 -1.26 11.31
CA VAL A 839 20.16 -1.63 9.95
C VAL A 839 18.65 -1.81 9.87
N HIS A 840 18.04 -2.62 10.75
CA HIS A 840 16.58 -2.80 10.83
C HIS A 840 16.10 -2.57 12.28
N PRO A 841 15.62 -1.36 12.61
CA PRO A 841 15.20 -1.02 13.96
C PRO A 841 14.13 -1.92 14.56
N GLY A 842 14.35 -2.35 15.80
CA GLY A 842 13.42 -3.19 16.56
C GLY A 842 13.23 -4.63 16.03
N ARG A 843 13.96 -5.05 14.99
CA ARG A 843 13.85 -6.39 14.39
C ARG A 843 14.90 -7.33 14.93
N VAL A 844 14.51 -8.55 15.33
CA VAL A 844 15.38 -9.50 16.06
C VAL A 844 15.89 -10.58 15.12
N PRO A 845 17.20 -10.87 15.11
CA PRO A 845 17.77 -11.81 14.16
C PRO A 845 17.32 -13.25 14.39
N PHE A 846 17.02 -13.93 13.29
CA PHE A 846 16.77 -15.36 13.26
C PHE A 846 17.14 -15.96 11.90
N GLY A 847 17.21 -17.28 11.85
CA GLY A 847 17.30 -18.06 10.63
C GLY A 847 16.67 -19.42 10.87
N VAL A 848 15.91 -19.95 9.90
CA VAL A 848 15.22 -21.24 10.06
C VAL A 848 15.19 -22.00 8.74
N THR A 849 15.40 -23.31 8.81
CA THR A 849 15.32 -24.19 7.66
C THR A 849 13.88 -24.61 7.37
N ASN A 850 13.52 -24.81 6.11
CA ASN A 850 12.37 -25.68 5.80
C ASN A 850 12.65 -27.13 6.24
N PRO A 851 11.62 -27.98 6.42
CA PRO A 851 11.76 -29.31 6.98
C PRO A 851 12.59 -30.23 6.09
N ILE A 852 13.45 -31.04 6.72
CA ILE A 852 14.06 -32.24 6.13
C ILE A 852 13.22 -33.43 6.56
N PHE A 853 12.62 -34.15 5.63
CA PHE A 853 11.82 -35.32 5.95
C PHE A 853 12.71 -36.55 6.13
N VAL A 854 12.47 -37.33 7.17
CA VAL A 854 13.29 -38.49 7.54
C VAL A 854 12.42 -39.74 7.62
N LYS A 855 12.95 -40.87 7.13
CA LYS A 855 12.28 -42.18 7.18
C LYS A 855 13.29 -43.29 7.52
N PRO A 856 12.87 -44.33 8.26
CA PRO A 856 13.67 -45.53 8.49
C PRO A 856 14.15 -46.21 7.20
#